data_AF-A0A661QX42-F1
#
_entry.id   AF-A0A661QX42-F1
#
_cell.length_a   1.000
_cell.length_b   1.000
_cell.length_c   1.000
_cell.angle_alpha   90.00
_cell.angle_beta   90.00
_cell.angle_gamma   90.00
#
_symmetry.space_group_name_H-M   'P 1'
#
loop_
_entity.id
_entity.type
_entity.pdbx_description
1 polymer ?
#
loop_
_entity_poly.entity_id
_entity_poly.type
_entity_poly.pdbx_seq_one_letter_code
_entity_poly.pdbx_strand_id
1 'polypeptide(L)'
;MKLFMSMLIYGLSARSLCYAKKIIFGILTICFRLFFSHALTSNENPRKSTYSFIAFLLIVLPIVLIFPPFTWAAEVRAFVDKNQTTSEQPVNLTVTISGEEGDVDISSIKDFNVISRGKSTNVQIINGRLFRQISRSYLLFPLGEGELTIPSLTVVSGGKTYQTKEIIIYVSKEAKHHESNDDIFVRANISEKNPYEGQQIIYHFKLYRSIRITNANLKRPEFDGFSATEVKDKKSYSTVISGRAYNVDEVSYLLVPLKPGELVIKPAVLSCDKILRGQNKRRSFFDPFGDDPFFFGDDPFFGQTKLKTKILRTCPVKVNVRPLPDYSNDVPFSGLIGKFNIYSKLEDEKIKTGDSATLSVTVEGTGNIMDASLPEINLPEGFKVYRDNPDEDIRIGEQGYFGKKTFRLAIVPVKEGTYKIEPLRFCYFDISTGKYKTVSTGPLSLAVGPSQEKSVFKVFKAETAEKELNFKKKKVEFTGHDILPLKEDPGIIKNQKDLSLRSYVIFLLIPVFFYLMVKGGTALTKKYDDPSSLMAQKADKALKRAQKMDIFSDGFLSLLYKALVSAVFSKAGTKGESLTYVEAEKILRFNGCSDETAKQAAELLKKIESARYSGTGSETDMRKRLFAETKKLVRSLS
;
A
#
# COMPACT_ATOMS: atom_id res chain seq x y z
N MET A 1 -31.80 52.09 -7.92
CA MET A 1 -31.07 51.71 -9.16
C MET A 1 -29.58 52.05 -9.13
N LYS A 2 -29.15 53.25 -8.67
CA LYS A 2 -27.71 53.60 -8.57
C LYS A 2 -26.91 52.86 -7.47
N LEU A 3 -27.55 52.42 -6.39
CA LEU A 3 -26.92 51.54 -5.37
C LEU A 3 -26.70 50.10 -5.85
N PHE A 4 -27.46 49.65 -6.85
CA PHE A 4 -27.37 48.30 -7.41
C PHE A 4 -26.18 48.17 -8.38
N MET A 5 -25.78 49.28 -9.00
CA MET A 5 -24.68 49.32 -9.95
C MET A 5 -23.31 49.50 -9.26
N SER A 6 -23.29 50.06 -8.04
CA SER A 6 -22.05 50.18 -7.24
C SER A 6 -21.63 48.87 -6.56
N MET A 7 -22.53 47.88 -6.43
CA MET A 7 -22.24 46.61 -5.77
C MET A 7 -21.67 45.54 -6.74
N LEU A 8 -21.69 45.81 -8.04
CA LEU A 8 -21.21 44.90 -9.08
C LEU A 8 -19.70 45.05 -9.38
N ILE A 9 -19.02 46.03 -8.75
CA ILE A 9 -17.62 46.36 -9.02
C ILE A 9 -16.68 45.94 -7.87
N TYR A 10 -17.19 45.63 -6.67
CA TYR A 10 -16.37 45.10 -5.57
C TYR A 10 -16.83 43.69 -5.19
N GLY A 11 -15.96 42.71 -5.40
CA GLY A 11 -16.20 41.30 -5.07
C GLY A 11 -16.66 41.14 -3.61
N LEU A 12 -17.89 40.67 -3.43
CA LEU A 12 -18.44 40.35 -2.13
C LEU A 12 -17.72 39.12 -1.56
N SER A 13 -16.89 39.31 -0.54
CA SER A 13 -16.30 38.22 0.24
C SER A 13 -17.38 37.37 0.92
N ALA A 14 -17.11 36.09 1.17
CA ALA A 14 -18.04 35.10 1.72
C ALA A 14 -18.81 35.51 3.00
N ARG A 15 -18.38 36.56 3.72
CA ARG A 15 -19.08 37.10 4.90
C ARG A 15 -20.40 37.82 4.56
N SER A 16 -20.53 38.47 3.40
CA SER A 16 -21.76 39.19 3.02
C SER A 16 -22.87 38.25 2.55
N LEU A 17 -22.54 37.10 1.97
CA LEU A 17 -23.52 36.04 1.62
C LEU A 17 -24.15 35.39 2.86
N CYS A 18 -23.41 35.28 3.98
CA CYS A 18 -23.93 34.74 5.23
C CYS A 18 -24.96 35.70 5.87
N TYR A 19 -24.75 37.02 5.72
CA TYR A 19 -25.67 38.05 6.18
C TYR A 19 -26.98 38.06 5.38
N ALA A 20 -26.92 37.92 4.06
CA ALA A 20 -28.10 37.78 3.21
C ALA A 20 -28.93 36.53 3.57
N LYS A 21 -28.26 35.40 3.90
CA LYS A 21 -28.92 34.16 4.35
C LYS A 21 -29.67 34.35 5.67
N LYS A 22 -29.11 35.09 6.63
CA LYS A 22 -29.78 35.42 7.91
C LYS A 22 -30.97 36.34 7.72
N ILE A 23 -30.88 37.32 6.81
CA ILE A 23 -31.98 38.25 6.52
C ILE A 23 -33.15 37.51 5.85
N ILE A 24 -32.87 36.65 4.87
CA ILE A 24 -33.90 35.84 4.20
C ILE A 24 -34.55 34.85 5.17
N PHE A 25 -33.77 34.17 6.02
CA PHE A 25 -34.34 33.27 7.04
C PHE A 25 -35.15 34.05 8.08
N GLY A 26 -34.72 35.27 8.44
CA GLY A 26 -35.48 36.18 9.30
C GLY A 26 -36.82 36.59 8.70
N ILE A 27 -36.84 37.03 7.43
CA ILE A 27 -38.06 37.40 6.72
C ILE A 27 -39.00 36.19 6.57
N LEU A 28 -38.47 35.02 6.22
CA LEU A 28 -39.27 33.80 6.10
C LEU A 28 -39.88 33.38 7.45
N THR A 29 -39.13 33.53 8.55
CA THR A 29 -39.59 33.20 9.91
C THR A 29 -40.64 34.20 10.42
N ILE A 30 -40.49 35.49 10.10
CA ILE A 30 -41.48 36.53 10.43
C ILE A 30 -42.78 36.30 9.63
N CYS A 31 -42.68 36.00 8.33
CA CYS A 31 -43.83 35.65 7.51
C CYS A 31 -44.53 34.37 7.98
N PHE A 32 -43.77 33.35 8.40
CA PHE A 32 -44.32 32.11 8.95
C PHE A 32 -45.03 32.33 10.29
N ARG A 33 -44.48 33.20 11.16
CA ARG A 33 -45.11 33.59 12.43
C ARG A 33 -46.39 34.39 12.22
N LEU A 34 -46.41 35.34 11.29
CA LEU A 34 -47.61 36.11 10.94
C LEU A 34 -48.70 35.22 10.36
N PHE A 35 -48.33 34.21 9.55
CA PHE A 35 -49.28 33.25 8.98
C PHE A 35 -49.86 32.29 10.03
N PHE A 36 -49.03 31.76 10.93
CA PHE A 36 -49.50 30.90 12.03
C PHE A 36 -50.37 31.68 13.03
N SER A 37 -50.04 32.96 13.28
CA SER A 37 -50.85 33.82 14.14
C SER A 37 -52.23 34.12 13.54
N HIS A 38 -52.37 34.15 12.21
CA HIS A 38 -53.66 34.36 11.54
C HIS A 38 -54.47 33.06 11.42
N ALA A 39 -53.80 31.91 11.26
CA ALA A 39 -54.44 30.59 11.21
C ALA A 39 -55.02 30.14 12.57
N LEU A 40 -54.43 30.59 13.69
CA LEU A 40 -54.91 30.27 15.03
C LEU A 40 -56.08 31.16 15.50
N THR A 41 -56.33 32.31 14.86
CA THR A 41 -57.42 33.24 15.25
C THR A 41 -58.68 33.14 14.39
N SER A 42 -58.67 32.39 13.28
CA SER A 42 -59.81 32.30 12.37
C SER A 42 -60.69 31.08 12.68
N ASN A 43 -61.61 31.22 13.64
CA ASN A 43 -62.63 30.21 13.96
C ASN A 43 -63.86 30.26 13.02
N GLU A 44 -63.80 30.96 11.89
CA GLU A 44 -64.91 31.05 10.96
C GLU A 44 -64.56 30.53 9.56
N ASN A 45 -65.27 29.47 9.19
CA ASN A 45 -65.46 28.92 7.85
C ASN A 45 -64.23 28.22 7.18
N PRO A 46 -64.24 26.86 7.07
CA PRO A 46 -63.13 26.10 6.51
C PRO A 46 -62.88 26.36 5.01
N ARG A 47 -63.84 26.94 4.29
CA ARG A 47 -63.67 27.36 2.88
C ARG A 47 -62.80 28.61 2.72
N LYS A 48 -62.82 29.58 3.66
CA LYS A 48 -61.99 30.80 3.55
C LYS A 48 -60.50 30.54 3.82
N SER A 49 -60.21 29.61 4.73
CA SER A 49 -58.84 29.14 5.03
C SER A 49 -58.17 28.51 3.79
N THR A 50 -58.92 27.75 2.99
CA THR A 50 -58.42 27.12 1.76
C THR A 50 -58.06 28.16 0.69
N TYR A 51 -58.89 29.19 0.49
CA TYR A 51 -58.56 30.26 -0.48
C TYR A 51 -57.39 31.14 -0.02
N SER A 52 -57.24 31.41 1.27
CA SER A 52 -56.08 32.14 1.81
C SER A 52 -54.79 31.33 1.66
N PHE A 53 -54.85 30.00 1.77
CA PHE A 53 -53.73 29.11 1.55
C PHE A 53 -53.33 29.05 0.07
N ILE A 54 -54.32 29.02 -0.84
CA ILE A 54 -54.08 29.03 -2.29
C ILE A 54 -53.51 30.39 -2.75
N ALA A 55 -53.99 31.51 -2.20
CA ALA A 55 -53.45 32.84 -2.48
C ALA A 55 -52.01 33.01 -1.96
N PHE A 56 -51.69 32.50 -0.77
CA PHE A 56 -50.33 32.48 -0.24
C PHE A 56 -49.40 31.60 -1.11
N LEU A 57 -49.87 30.44 -1.55
CA LEU A 57 -49.13 29.57 -2.47
C LEU A 57 -48.87 30.27 -3.81
N LEU A 58 -49.86 30.98 -4.36
CA LEU A 58 -49.75 31.73 -5.62
C LEU A 58 -48.79 32.93 -5.55
N ILE A 59 -48.54 33.50 -4.37
CA ILE A 59 -47.60 34.62 -4.19
C ILE A 59 -46.19 34.11 -3.84
N VAL A 60 -46.07 33.05 -3.05
CA VAL A 60 -44.76 32.52 -2.63
C VAL A 60 -44.10 31.69 -3.74
N LEU A 61 -44.88 30.94 -4.52
CA LEU A 61 -44.35 30.11 -5.61
C LEU A 61 -43.57 30.90 -6.68
N PRO A 62 -44.07 32.05 -7.21
CA PRO A 62 -43.28 32.84 -8.15
C PRO A 62 -42.04 33.48 -7.49
N ILE A 63 -42.11 33.87 -6.21
CA ILE A 63 -40.94 34.44 -5.49
C ILE A 63 -39.84 33.37 -5.30
N VAL A 64 -40.19 32.10 -5.10
CA VAL A 64 -39.24 30.99 -5.03
C VAL A 64 -38.68 30.62 -6.41
N LEU A 65 -39.47 30.81 -7.48
CA LEU A 65 -39.06 30.56 -8.86
C LEU A 65 -38.17 31.66 -9.47
N ILE A 66 -38.18 32.88 -8.93
CA ILE A 66 -37.36 34.00 -9.42
C ILE A 66 -35.92 33.98 -8.87
N PHE A 67 -35.62 33.14 -7.87
CA PHE A 67 -34.22 32.95 -7.47
C PHE A 67 -33.48 32.12 -8.53
N PRO A 68 -32.49 32.69 -9.24
CA PRO A 68 -31.71 31.92 -10.19
C PRO A 68 -31.04 30.75 -9.44
N PRO A 69 -30.98 29.54 -10.04
CA PRO A 69 -30.20 28.47 -9.45
C PRO A 69 -28.75 28.95 -9.38
N PHE A 70 -28.25 29.18 -8.16
CA PHE A 70 -26.83 29.40 -7.94
C PHE A 70 -26.10 28.15 -8.47
N THR A 71 -25.52 28.27 -9.66
CA THR A 71 -24.59 27.30 -10.22
C THR A 71 -23.30 27.42 -9.41
N TRP A 72 -22.98 26.38 -8.65
CA TRP A 72 -21.69 26.28 -8.00
C TRP A 72 -20.69 25.96 -9.11
N ALA A 73 -19.84 26.93 -9.46
CA ALA A 73 -18.73 26.67 -10.36
C ALA A 73 -17.83 25.60 -9.73
N ALA A 74 -17.38 24.63 -10.54
CA ALA A 74 -16.38 23.66 -10.10
C ALA A 74 -15.13 24.43 -9.65
N GLU A 75 -14.67 24.15 -8.43
CA GLU A 75 -13.50 24.79 -7.85
C GLU A 75 -12.37 23.77 -7.77
N VAL A 76 -11.21 24.16 -8.31
CA VAL A 76 -9.97 23.38 -8.26
C VAL A 76 -9.00 24.09 -7.33
N ARG A 77 -8.43 23.36 -6.36
CA ARG A 77 -7.43 23.87 -5.44
C ARG A 77 -6.25 22.90 -5.34
N ALA A 78 -5.04 23.44 -5.26
CA ALA A 78 -3.83 22.69 -4.94
C ALA A 78 -3.29 23.14 -3.58
N PHE A 79 -2.82 22.19 -2.79
CA PHE A 79 -2.13 22.49 -1.53
C PHE A 79 -1.04 21.45 -1.26
N VAL A 80 -0.05 21.86 -0.49
CA VAL A 80 1.08 21.02 -0.06
C VAL A 80 1.03 20.81 1.45
N ASP A 81 1.59 19.70 1.91
CA ASP A 81 1.69 19.40 3.35
C ASP A 81 2.72 20.28 4.08
N LYS A 82 3.75 20.76 3.36
CA LYS A 82 4.78 21.67 3.86
C LYS A 82 5.32 22.57 2.75
N ASN A 83 5.70 23.79 3.11
CA ASN A 83 6.30 24.80 2.23
C ASN A 83 7.84 24.93 2.41
N GLN A 84 8.41 24.17 3.34
CA GLN A 84 9.84 24.07 3.58
C GLN A 84 10.23 22.59 3.69
N THR A 85 11.29 22.17 3.01
CA THR A 85 11.76 20.78 3.02
C THR A 85 13.29 20.71 2.84
N THR A 86 13.87 19.53 2.99
CA THR A 86 15.25 19.23 2.56
C THR A 86 15.22 18.51 1.22
N SER A 87 16.34 18.48 0.50
CA SER A 87 16.47 17.76 -0.78
C SER A 87 16.15 16.26 -0.68
N GLU A 88 16.25 15.68 0.52
CA GLU A 88 15.98 14.26 0.79
C GLU A 88 14.51 13.95 1.15
N GLN A 89 13.73 14.96 1.54
CA GLN A 89 12.34 14.76 1.98
C GLN A 89 11.34 15.20 0.91
N PRO A 90 10.39 14.33 0.51
CA PRO A 90 9.38 14.70 -0.44
C PRO A 90 8.32 15.63 0.16
N VAL A 91 7.64 16.37 -0.71
CA VAL A 91 6.45 17.18 -0.40
C VAL A 91 5.22 16.48 -0.98
N ASN A 92 4.15 16.34 -0.20
CA ASN A 92 2.89 15.80 -0.70
C ASN A 92 2.03 16.93 -1.26
N LEU A 93 1.86 16.93 -2.58
CA LEU A 93 0.92 17.80 -3.28
C LEU A 93 -0.44 17.11 -3.37
N THR A 94 -1.49 17.80 -2.95
CA THR A 94 -2.87 17.36 -3.11
C THR A 94 -3.63 18.35 -3.97
N VAL A 95 -4.22 17.85 -5.06
CA VAL A 95 -5.09 18.62 -5.94
C VAL A 95 -6.52 18.16 -5.72
N THR A 96 -7.37 19.07 -5.25
CA THR A 96 -8.79 18.85 -5.01
C THR A 96 -9.61 19.43 -6.15
N ILE A 97 -10.52 18.61 -6.70
CA ILE A 97 -11.43 18.94 -7.77
C ILE A 97 -12.86 18.78 -7.25
N SER A 98 -13.63 19.85 -7.25
CA SER A 98 -15.05 19.83 -6.86
C SER A 98 -15.93 19.59 -8.08
N GLY A 99 -16.74 18.54 -8.08
CA GLY A 99 -17.68 18.23 -9.17
C GLY A 99 -17.32 16.95 -9.93
N GLU A 100 -17.01 17.09 -11.21
CA GLU A 100 -16.79 15.94 -12.10
C GLU A 100 -15.39 15.34 -12.02
N GLU A 101 -15.24 14.15 -12.61
CA GLU A 101 -13.91 13.56 -12.74
C GLU A 101 -13.06 14.43 -13.67
N GLY A 102 -11.85 14.74 -13.21
CA GLY A 102 -10.92 15.56 -13.96
C GLY A 102 -9.51 15.02 -13.84
N ASP A 103 -8.72 15.26 -14.88
CA ASP A 103 -7.31 14.91 -14.93
C ASP A 103 -6.44 16.14 -14.72
N VAL A 104 -5.30 15.94 -14.07
CA VAL A 104 -4.36 17.01 -13.69
C VAL A 104 -3.11 16.80 -14.51
N ASP A 105 -2.78 17.78 -15.35
CA ASP A 105 -1.53 17.78 -16.09
C ASP A 105 -0.39 18.18 -15.15
N ILE A 106 0.53 17.23 -14.94
CA ILE A 106 1.71 17.39 -14.08
C ILE A 106 2.99 17.64 -14.90
N SER A 107 2.91 17.63 -16.23
CA SER A 107 4.07 17.77 -17.13
C SER A 107 4.77 19.12 -17.01
N SER A 108 4.07 20.14 -16.48
CA SER A 108 4.61 21.46 -16.21
C SER A 108 5.59 21.51 -15.02
N ILE A 109 5.56 20.52 -14.12
CA ILE A 109 6.42 20.47 -12.93
C ILE A 109 7.81 19.94 -13.32
N LYS A 110 8.78 20.83 -13.50
CA LYS A 110 10.16 20.48 -13.90
C LYS A 110 11.16 20.41 -12.75
N ASP A 111 10.92 21.17 -11.69
CA ASP A 111 11.83 21.27 -10.52
C ASP A 111 11.74 20.06 -9.59
N PHE A 112 10.74 19.19 -9.81
CA PHE A 112 10.47 18.03 -8.97
C PHE A 112 10.33 16.77 -9.82
N ASN A 113 10.83 15.65 -9.30
CA ASN A 113 10.41 14.34 -9.77
C ASN A 113 9.06 13.99 -9.12
N VAL A 114 8.03 13.79 -9.95
CA VAL A 114 6.63 13.64 -9.52
C VAL A 114 6.20 12.18 -9.56
N ILE A 115 5.74 11.64 -8.43
CA ILE A 115 5.14 10.29 -8.36
C ILE A 115 3.66 10.41 -7.99
N SER A 116 2.77 9.89 -8.84
CA SER A 116 1.34 9.80 -8.54
C SER A 116 1.08 8.77 -7.43
N ARG A 117 0.37 9.18 -6.37
CA ARG A 117 0.01 8.33 -5.21
C ARG A 117 -1.42 7.77 -5.29
N GLY A 118 -2.17 8.16 -6.32
CA GLY A 118 -3.55 7.72 -6.55
C GLY A 118 -4.60 8.81 -6.31
N LYS A 119 -5.87 8.42 -6.41
CA LYS A 119 -7.04 9.30 -6.24
C LYS A 119 -7.93 8.83 -5.10
N SER A 120 -8.50 9.78 -4.36
CA SER A 120 -9.51 9.55 -3.34
C SER A 120 -10.77 10.33 -3.70
N THR A 121 -11.94 9.71 -3.60
CA THR A 121 -13.23 10.33 -3.93
C THR A 121 -14.11 10.37 -2.69
N ASN A 122 -14.58 11.56 -2.34
CA ASN A 122 -15.57 11.77 -1.29
C ASN A 122 -16.91 12.16 -1.93
N VAL A 123 -17.98 11.43 -1.61
CA VAL A 123 -19.33 11.67 -2.13
C VAL A 123 -20.25 11.96 -0.95
N GLN A 124 -20.90 13.12 -0.97
CA GLN A 124 -21.87 13.55 0.02
C GLN A 124 -23.20 13.85 -0.66
N ILE A 125 -24.32 13.47 -0.06
CA ILE A 125 -25.66 13.78 -0.55
C ILE A 125 -26.28 14.76 0.43
N ILE A 126 -26.46 16.02 0.03
CA ILE A 126 -27.04 17.07 0.88
C ILE A 126 -28.32 17.57 0.21
N ASN A 127 -29.46 17.40 0.89
CA ASN A 127 -30.79 17.80 0.39
C ASN A 127 -31.11 17.26 -1.01
N GLY A 128 -30.79 15.99 -1.28
CA GLY A 128 -31.05 15.33 -2.57
C GLY A 128 -30.10 15.73 -3.71
N ARG A 129 -29.10 16.58 -3.46
CA ARG A 129 -28.05 16.93 -4.44
C ARG A 129 -26.77 16.16 -4.16
N LEU A 130 -26.21 15.54 -5.20
CA LEU A 130 -24.93 14.84 -5.16
C LEU A 130 -23.78 15.85 -5.14
N PHE A 131 -22.99 15.87 -4.08
CA PHE A 131 -21.74 16.60 -3.96
C PHE A 131 -20.58 15.62 -4.05
N ARG A 132 -19.70 15.80 -5.04
CA ARG A 132 -18.52 14.95 -5.26
C ARG A 132 -17.26 15.80 -5.18
N GLN A 133 -16.30 15.36 -4.38
CA GLN A 133 -14.98 15.98 -4.25
C GLN A 133 -13.91 14.91 -4.48
N ILE A 134 -13.05 15.13 -5.46
CA ILE A 134 -11.97 14.21 -5.83
C ILE A 134 -10.65 14.83 -5.39
N SER A 135 -9.83 14.09 -4.67
CA SER A 135 -8.49 14.50 -4.27
C SER A 135 -7.45 13.59 -4.93
N ARG A 136 -6.58 14.16 -5.75
CA ARG A 136 -5.43 13.48 -6.33
C ARG A 136 -4.19 13.83 -5.52
N SER A 137 -3.44 12.81 -5.13
CA SER A 137 -2.23 12.98 -4.33
C SER A 137 -0.99 12.66 -5.17
N TYR A 138 0.00 13.54 -5.10
CA TYR A 138 1.29 13.44 -5.77
C TYR A 138 2.39 13.64 -4.76
N LEU A 139 3.49 12.92 -4.95
CA LEU A 139 4.66 13.01 -4.11
C LEU A 139 5.79 13.63 -4.93
N LEU A 140 6.23 14.82 -4.52
CA LEU A 140 7.17 15.67 -5.22
C LEU A 140 8.55 15.57 -4.55
N PHE A 141 9.55 15.13 -5.31
CA PHE A 141 10.95 15.11 -4.85
C PHE A 141 11.73 16.27 -5.46
N PRO A 142 12.30 17.17 -4.65
CA PRO A 142 13.15 18.25 -5.14
C PRO A 142 14.30 17.72 -6.01
N LEU A 143 14.55 18.36 -7.15
CA LEU A 143 15.72 18.08 -8.00
C LEU A 143 16.90 19.03 -7.73
N GLY A 144 16.65 20.16 -7.07
CA GLY A 144 17.66 21.17 -6.74
C GLY A 144 17.48 21.78 -5.34
N GLU A 145 18.41 22.65 -4.96
CA GLU A 145 18.38 23.41 -3.70
C GLU A 145 17.86 24.83 -3.93
N GLY A 146 17.33 25.48 -2.89
CA GLY A 146 16.83 26.86 -2.97
C GLY A 146 15.31 26.94 -3.15
N GLU A 147 14.85 27.98 -3.83
CA GLU A 147 13.43 28.23 -4.07
C GLU A 147 12.97 27.48 -5.31
N LEU A 148 12.17 26.42 -5.12
CA LEU A 148 11.60 25.61 -6.20
C LEU A 148 10.11 25.91 -6.35
N THR A 149 9.63 25.94 -7.59
CA THR A 149 8.24 26.35 -7.87
C THR A 149 7.42 25.20 -8.45
N ILE A 150 6.23 25.00 -7.89
CA ILE A 150 5.17 24.20 -8.50
C ILE A 150 4.33 25.19 -9.32
N PRO A 151 4.43 25.18 -10.66
CA PRO A 151 3.69 26.11 -11.49
C PRO A 151 2.19 25.86 -11.41
N SER A 152 1.40 26.82 -11.92
CA SER A 152 -0.03 26.62 -12.13
C SER A 152 -0.28 25.33 -12.92
N LEU A 153 -1.10 24.42 -12.36
CA LEU A 153 -1.44 23.14 -12.95
C LEU A 153 -2.75 23.25 -13.70
N THR A 154 -2.76 22.72 -14.92
CA THR A 154 -3.96 22.65 -15.76
C THR A 154 -4.79 21.43 -15.37
N VAL A 155 -6.07 21.65 -15.08
CA VAL A 155 -7.01 20.60 -14.69
C VAL A 155 -8.20 20.61 -15.64
N VAL A 156 -8.41 19.51 -16.37
CA VAL A 156 -9.54 19.36 -17.29
C VAL A 156 -10.61 18.54 -16.58
N SER A 157 -11.77 19.14 -16.32
CA SER A 157 -12.90 18.48 -15.63
C SER A 157 -14.22 18.86 -16.30
N GLY A 158 -14.99 17.85 -16.74
CA GLY A 158 -16.31 18.08 -17.38
C GLY A 158 -16.26 18.95 -18.64
N GLY A 159 -15.20 18.82 -19.45
CA GLY A 159 -15.00 19.60 -20.68
C GLY A 159 -14.57 21.05 -20.49
N LYS A 160 -14.31 21.49 -19.25
CA LYS A 160 -13.78 22.82 -18.91
C LYS A 160 -12.37 22.72 -18.32
N THR A 161 -11.53 23.70 -18.65
CA THR A 161 -10.15 23.80 -18.18
C THR A 161 -10.07 24.77 -17.01
N TYR A 162 -9.46 24.33 -15.92
CA TYR A 162 -9.21 25.09 -14.70
C TYR A 162 -7.70 25.17 -14.45
N GLN A 163 -7.28 26.17 -13.66
CA GLN A 163 -5.89 26.35 -13.27
C GLN A 163 -5.76 26.47 -11.76
N THR A 164 -4.73 25.84 -11.20
CA THR A 164 -4.39 25.99 -9.78
C THR A 164 -3.56 27.25 -9.54
N LYS A 165 -3.41 27.64 -8.28
CA LYS A 165 -2.40 28.64 -7.93
C LYS A 165 -1.01 28.01 -7.94
N GLU A 166 -0.01 28.82 -8.26
CA GLU A 166 1.39 28.45 -8.06
C GLU A 166 1.72 28.27 -6.58
N ILE A 167 2.67 27.40 -6.28
CA ILE A 167 3.11 27.10 -4.91
C ILE A 167 4.64 27.09 -4.88
N ILE A 168 5.21 27.92 -4.01
CA ILE A 168 6.65 28.03 -3.80
C ILE A 168 7.08 27.13 -2.64
N ILE A 169 8.17 26.38 -2.82
CA ILE A 169 8.76 25.48 -1.83
C ILE A 169 10.22 25.85 -1.60
N TYR A 170 10.60 26.06 -0.34
CA TYR A 170 11.99 26.32 0.03
C TYR A 170 12.72 25.02 0.40
N VAL A 171 13.79 24.71 -0.33
CA VAL A 171 14.60 23.49 -0.16
C VAL A 171 15.95 23.83 0.44
N SER A 172 16.17 23.41 1.67
CA SER A 172 17.43 23.63 2.39
C SER A 172 18.45 22.51 2.16
N LYS A 173 19.73 22.88 2.18
CA LYS A 173 20.89 21.99 1.98
C LYS A 173 21.21 21.12 3.19
N GLU A 174 20.83 21.55 4.39
CA GLU A 174 21.08 20.80 5.61
C GLU A 174 20.05 19.69 5.82
N ALA A 175 20.36 18.51 5.28
CA ALA A 175 19.93 17.29 5.95
C ALA A 175 20.68 17.23 7.27
N LYS A 176 20.09 17.73 8.36
CA LYS A 176 20.57 17.37 9.70
C LYS A 176 20.53 15.85 9.76
N HIS A 177 21.70 15.23 9.67
CA HIS A 177 21.89 13.82 9.97
C HIS A 177 21.48 13.63 11.42
N HIS A 178 20.21 13.28 11.64
CA HIS A 178 19.79 12.68 12.88
C HIS A 178 20.35 11.26 12.92
N GLU A 179 21.61 11.11 13.33
CA GLU A 179 22.16 9.82 13.78
C GLU A 179 21.56 9.36 15.13
N SER A 180 20.43 9.93 15.55
CA SER A 180 19.83 9.64 16.84
C SER A 180 18.34 9.37 16.65
N ASN A 181 18.00 8.08 16.67
CA ASN A 181 16.69 7.50 17.01
C ASN A 181 15.68 7.20 15.87
N ASP A 182 16.14 7.01 14.63
CA ASP A 182 15.26 6.60 13.54
C ASP A 182 15.10 5.06 13.49
N ASP A 183 13.86 4.55 13.52
CA ASP A 183 13.62 3.09 13.60
C ASP A 183 14.06 2.30 12.36
N ILE A 184 14.19 3.00 11.23
CA ILE A 184 14.53 2.43 9.93
C ILE A 184 15.23 3.48 9.05
N PHE A 185 16.34 3.09 8.43
CA PHE A 185 17.11 3.91 7.50
C PHE A 185 17.89 3.02 6.52
N VAL A 186 18.44 3.62 5.46
CA VAL A 186 19.22 2.93 4.43
C VAL A 186 20.60 3.56 4.30
N ARG A 187 21.60 2.77 3.91
CA ARG A 187 22.94 3.26 3.56
C ARG A 187 23.39 2.61 2.25
N ALA A 188 24.20 3.34 1.50
CA ALA A 188 24.93 2.83 0.35
C ALA A 188 26.42 2.96 0.64
N ASN A 189 27.19 1.93 0.33
CA ASN A 189 28.63 1.95 0.44
C ASN A 189 29.27 1.17 -0.71
N ILE A 190 30.47 1.56 -1.10
CA ILE A 190 31.24 0.88 -2.14
C ILE A 190 32.53 0.32 -1.55
N SER A 191 33.06 -0.75 -2.15
CA SER A 191 34.29 -1.41 -1.71
C SER A 191 35.54 -0.56 -1.96
N GLU A 192 35.58 0.20 -3.05
CA GLU A 192 36.71 1.06 -3.44
C GLU A 192 36.19 2.37 -4.04
N LYS A 193 36.72 3.51 -3.60
CA LYS A 193 36.32 4.85 -4.06
C LYS A 193 37.13 5.33 -5.25
N ASN A 194 38.35 4.82 -5.42
CA ASN A 194 39.27 5.20 -6.51
C ASN A 194 39.65 4.00 -7.38
N PRO A 195 38.70 3.28 -8.01
CA PRO A 195 39.01 2.13 -8.85
C PRO A 195 39.71 2.55 -10.14
N TYR A 196 40.42 1.63 -10.77
CA TYR A 196 40.82 1.79 -12.17
C TYR A 196 39.64 1.53 -13.11
N GLU A 197 39.70 2.05 -14.32
CA GLU A 197 38.80 1.65 -15.40
C GLU A 197 38.86 0.12 -15.61
N GLY A 198 37.70 -0.53 -15.76
CA GLY A 198 37.62 -2.00 -15.86
C GLY A 198 37.83 -2.76 -14.55
N GLN A 199 38.20 -2.10 -13.44
CA GLN A 199 38.33 -2.75 -12.13
C GLN A 199 36.95 -3.05 -11.52
N GLN A 200 36.75 -4.29 -11.08
CA GLN A 200 35.55 -4.66 -10.35
C GLN A 200 35.49 -4.01 -8.96
N ILE A 201 34.33 -3.44 -8.61
CA ILE A 201 33.99 -2.93 -7.27
C ILE A 201 32.63 -3.44 -6.84
N ILE A 202 32.37 -3.50 -5.54
CA ILE A 202 31.07 -3.90 -5.00
C ILE A 202 30.35 -2.70 -4.43
N TYR A 203 29.11 -2.50 -4.86
CA TYR A 203 28.16 -1.59 -4.27
C TYR A 203 27.22 -2.36 -3.33
N HIS A 204 27.19 -1.95 -2.07
CA HIS A 204 26.35 -2.52 -1.03
C HIS A 204 25.21 -1.56 -0.72
N PHE A 205 23.98 -2.03 -0.87
CA PHE A 205 22.80 -1.39 -0.33
C PHE A 205 22.43 -2.07 0.99
N LYS A 206 22.37 -1.31 2.08
CA LYS A 206 22.07 -1.81 3.42
C LYS A 206 20.81 -1.16 3.98
N LEU A 207 19.82 -1.97 4.34
CA LEU A 207 18.61 -1.57 5.05
C LEU A 207 18.74 -1.89 6.53
N TYR A 208 18.79 -0.87 7.37
CA TYR A 208 18.81 -1.02 8.82
C TYR A 208 17.38 -0.86 9.35
N ARG A 209 16.83 -1.89 10.01
CA ARG A 209 15.51 -1.83 10.67
C ARG A 209 15.55 -2.32 12.11
N SER A 210 14.91 -1.60 13.01
CA SER A 210 14.68 -2.02 14.40
C SER A 210 13.20 -2.38 14.67
N ILE A 211 12.34 -2.18 13.66
CA ILE A 211 10.90 -2.47 13.69
C ILE A 211 10.52 -3.41 12.53
N ARG A 212 9.33 -4.00 12.62
CA ARG A 212 8.77 -4.78 11.51
C ARG A 212 8.26 -3.85 10.42
N ILE A 213 8.57 -4.22 9.17
CA ILE A 213 8.08 -3.57 7.97
C ILE A 213 7.42 -4.59 7.06
N THR A 214 6.53 -4.12 6.19
CA THR A 214 5.97 -4.90 5.09
C THR A 214 6.12 -4.14 3.77
N ASN A 215 5.84 -4.80 2.65
CA ASN A 215 5.84 -4.22 1.30
C ASN A 215 7.16 -3.50 0.95
N ALA A 216 8.30 -4.06 1.36
CA ALA A 216 9.61 -3.49 1.05
C ALA A 216 9.92 -3.67 -0.44
N ASN A 217 10.03 -2.57 -1.17
CA ASN A 217 10.37 -2.55 -2.59
C ASN A 217 11.60 -1.65 -2.81
N LEU A 218 12.69 -2.27 -3.25
CA LEU A 218 13.94 -1.58 -3.57
C LEU A 218 13.96 -1.25 -5.06
N LYS A 219 13.96 0.04 -5.38
CA LYS A 219 14.31 0.56 -6.70
C LYS A 219 15.81 0.80 -6.75
N ARG A 220 16.52 -0.08 -7.47
CA ARG A 220 17.97 0.03 -7.68
C ARG A 220 18.34 1.32 -8.43
N PRO A 221 19.56 1.86 -8.22
CA PRO A 221 20.10 2.94 -9.04
C PRO A 221 20.26 2.52 -10.52
N GLU A 222 20.32 3.51 -11.41
CA GLU A 222 20.57 3.29 -12.85
C GLU A 222 22.03 2.89 -13.15
N PHE A 223 22.97 3.16 -12.23
CA PHE A 223 24.40 2.86 -12.36
C PHE A 223 25.05 3.40 -13.64
N ASP A 224 24.67 4.63 -14.06
CA ASP A 224 25.23 5.30 -15.24
C ASP A 224 26.77 5.33 -15.21
N GLY A 225 27.41 4.88 -16.30
CA GLY A 225 28.87 4.78 -16.41
C GLY A 225 29.48 3.48 -15.86
N PHE A 226 28.65 2.56 -15.34
CA PHE A 226 29.06 1.24 -14.87
C PHE A 226 28.32 0.11 -15.58
N SER A 227 29.00 -1.01 -15.80
CA SER A 227 28.32 -2.30 -15.97
C SER A 227 27.93 -2.82 -14.59
N ALA A 228 26.67 -3.22 -14.40
CA ALA A 228 26.14 -3.60 -13.10
C ALA A 228 25.51 -5.00 -13.12
N THR A 229 25.99 -5.89 -12.25
CA THR A 229 25.47 -7.25 -12.09
C THR A 229 25.07 -7.49 -10.63
N GLU A 230 23.85 -7.98 -10.39
CA GLU A 230 23.38 -8.29 -9.03
C GLU A 230 24.09 -9.54 -8.49
N VAL A 231 24.63 -9.45 -7.27
CA VAL A 231 25.14 -10.60 -6.54
C VAL A 231 23.93 -11.29 -5.90
N LYS A 232 23.63 -12.52 -6.36
CA LYS A 232 22.42 -13.25 -5.95
C LYS A 232 22.36 -13.58 -4.45
N ASP A 233 23.51 -13.64 -3.79
CA ASP A 233 23.59 -13.96 -2.37
C ASP A 233 23.18 -12.75 -1.52
N LYS A 234 22.00 -12.84 -0.89
CA LYS A 234 21.45 -11.80 -0.03
C LYS A 234 21.78 -12.10 1.41
N LYS A 235 22.32 -11.11 2.13
CA LYS A 235 22.72 -11.29 3.53
C LYS A 235 21.72 -10.59 4.45
N SER A 236 21.43 -11.23 5.57
CA SER A 236 20.70 -10.60 6.68
C SER A 236 21.39 -10.93 7.99
N TYR A 237 21.70 -9.90 8.79
CA TYR A 237 22.39 -10.04 10.08
C TYR A 237 21.95 -8.95 11.06
N SER A 238 22.18 -9.16 12.35
CA SER A 238 21.89 -8.16 13.37
C SER A 238 23.15 -7.39 13.76
N THR A 239 23.02 -6.09 14.00
CA THR A 239 24.10 -5.23 14.49
C THR A 239 23.56 -4.21 15.49
N VAL A 240 24.44 -3.64 16.31
CA VAL A 240 24.09 -2.61 17.30
C VAL A 240 24.72 -1.29 16.88
N ILE A 241 23.90 -0.26 16.72
CA ILE A 241 24.33 1.10 16.37
C ILE A 241 23.81 2.03 17.46
N SER A 242 24.71 2.77 18.10
CA SER A 242 24.38 3.71 19.19
C SER A 242 23.53 3.07 20.31
N GLY A 243 23.85 1.83 20.69
CA GLY A 243 23.16 1.09 21.76
C GLY A 243 21.81 0.46 21.38
N ARG A 244 21.37 0.60 20.12
CA ARG A 244 20.11 0.02 19.62
C ARG A 244 20.38 -1.11 18.62
N ALA A 245 19.65 -2.22 18.77
CA ALA A 245 19.75 -3.36 17.86
C ALA A 245 18.97 -3.12 16.57
N TYR A 246 19.62 -3.41 15.44
CA TYR A 246 19.07 -3.36 14.09
C TYR A 246 19.29 -4.69 13.37
N ASN A 247 18.29 -5.12 12.63
CA ASN A 247 18.46 -6.11 11.57
C ASN A 247 18.84 -5.40 10.29
N VAL A 248 19.89 -5.89 9.63
CA VAL A 248 20.47 -5.35 8.41
C VAL A 248 20.19 -6.33 7.29
N ASP A 249 19.44 -5.92 6.28
CA ASP A 249 19.37 -6.65 5.02
C ASP A 249 20.30 -5.99 4.00
N GLU A 250 21.11 -6.79 3.33
CA GLU A 250 22.13 -6.33 2.41
C GLU A 250 21.92 -6.93 1.01
N VAL A 251 21.90 -6.04 0.02
CA VAL A 251 21.83 -6.38 -1.41
C VAL A 251 23.06 -5.78 -2.08
N SER A 252 23.82 -6.62 -2.78
CA SER A 252 25.10 -6.24 -3.36
C SER A 252 25.05 -6.29 -4.89
N TYR A 253 25.72 -5.33 -5.52
CA TYR A 253 25.89 -5.25 -6.97
C TYR A 253 27.38 -5.17 -7.28
N LEU A 254 27.84 -6.00 -8.21
CA LEU A 254 29.15 -5.87 -8.84
C LEU A 254 29.07 -4.77 -9.89
N LEU A 255 29.89 -3.74 -9.74
CA LEU A 255 30.02 -2.65 -10.68
C LEU A 255 31.40 -2.68 -11.34
N VAL A 256 31.44 -2.43 -12.64
CA VAL A 256 32.68 -2.24 -13.41
C VAL A 256 32.62 -0.89 -14.11
N PRO A 257 33.51 0.07 -13.79
CA PRO A 257 33.50 1.39 -14.41
C PRO A 257 33.96 1.28 -15.87
N LEU A 258 33.22 1.92 -16.76
CA LEU A 258 33.42 1.82 -18.21
C LEU A 258 34.32 2.90 -18.79
N LYS A 259 34.59 3.97 -18.04
CA LYS A 259 35.39 5.13 -18.44
C LYS A 259 36.07 5.79 -17.24
N PRO A 260 37.24 6.44 -17.42
CA PRO A 260 37.88 7.21 -16.37
C PRO A 260 37.16 8.53 -16.09
N GLY A 261 37.36 9.08 -14.89
CA GLY A 261 36.77 10.34 -14.44
C GLY A 261 35.87 10.20 -13.19
N GLU A 262 35.28 11.32 -12.77
CA GLU A 262 34.34 11.33 -11.63
C GLU A 262 32.97 10.82 -12.08
N LEU A 263 32.57 9.66 -11.58
CA LEU A 263 31.25 9.06 -11.77
C LEU A 263 30.42 9.18 -10.50
N VAL A 264 29.11 9.36 -10.64
CA VAL A 264 28.20 9.49 -9.50
C VAL A 264 27.12 8.43 -9.56
N ILE A 265 27.10 7.54 -8.56
CA ILE A 265 26.03 6.58 -8.36
C ILE A 265 24.85 7.30 -7.71
N LYS A 266 23.73 7.39 -8.43
CA LYS A 266 22.49 8.01 -7.95
C LYS A 266 21.95 7.27 -6.71
N PRO A 267 21.21 7.97 -5.82
CA PRO A 267 20.53 7.36 -4.68
C PRO A 267 19.66 6.14 -5.04
N ALA A 268 19.82 5.05 -4.30
CA ALA A 268 18.84 3.96 -4.28
C ALA A 268 17.60 4.40 -3.51
N VAL A 269 16.42 3.91 -3.91
CA VAL A 269 15.14 4.28 -3.27
C VAL A 269 14.45 3.02 -2.76
N LEU A 270 14.12 3.00 -1.48
CA LEU A 270 13.35 1.92 -0.85
C LEU A 270 12.00 2.48 -0.38
N SER A 271 10.91 1.90 -0.86
CA SER A 271 9.57 2.11 -0.28
C SER A 271 9.23 0.93 0.63
N CYS A 272 8.64 1.21 1.80
CA CYS A 272 8.18 0.18 2.73
C CYS A 272 7.07 0.73 3.64
N ASP A 273 6.31 -0.15 4.26
CA ASP A 273 5.26 0.24 5.21
C ASP A 273 5.67 -0.11 6.64
N LYS A 274 5.68 0.90 7.52
CA LYS A 274 5.81 0.70 8.97
C LYS A 274 4.50 0.17 9.52
N ILE A 275 4.56 -0.90 10.31
CA ILE A 275 3.43 -1.46 11.04
C ILE A 275 3.26 -0.66 12.34
N LEU A 276 2.32 0.28 12.39
CA LEU A 276 1.97 0.98 13.63
C LEU A 276 0.95 0.12 14.38
N ARG A 277 1.37 -0.45 15.52
CA ARG A 277 0.40 -1.03 16.46
C ARG A 277 -0.49 0.11 16.95
N GLY A 278 -1.78 0.07 16.60
CA GLY A 278 -2.74 0.97 17.20
C GLY A 278 -2.67 0.78 18.71
N GLN A 279 -2.41 1.85 19.46
CA GLN A 279 -2.73 1.84 20.88
C GLN A 279 -4.21 1.53 20.95
N ASN A 280 -4.57 0.34 21.46
CA ASN A 280 -5.94 0.05 21.86
C ASN A 280 -6.32 1.12 22.86
N LYS A 281 -7.03 2.15 22.38
CA LYS A 281 -7.70 3.13 23.22
C LYS A 281 -8.66 2.28 24.05
N ARG A 282 -8.37 2.14 25.35
CA ARG A 282 -9.25 1.47 26.33
C ARG A 282 -10.67 1.92 26.01
N ARG A 283 -11.52 1.01 25.53
CA ARG A 283 -12.95 1.30 25.37
C ARG A 283 -13.45 1.75 26.74
N SER A 284 -14.04 2.93 26.78
CA SER A 284 -14.77 3.42 27.94
C SER A 284 -15.94 2.47 28.17
N PHE A 285 -16.11 1.99 29.41
CA PHE A 285 -17.20 1.11 29.86
C PHE A 285 -18.61 1.78 29.85
N PHE A 286 -18.78 2.91 29.14
CA PHE A 286 -19.97 3.77 29.13
C PHE A 286 -20.36 4.19 27.70
N ASP A 287 -20.54 3.23 26.78
CA ASP A 287 -21.14 3.52 25.46
C ASP A 287 -22.54 2.84 25.37
N PRO A 288 -23.66 3.58 25.22
CA PRO A 288 -25.03 3.06 25.38
C PRO A 288 -25.59 2.24 24.20
N PHE A 289 -24.77 1.90 23.21
CA PHE A 289 -25.18 1.16 22.00
C PHE A 289 -24.43 -0.18 21.82
N GLY A 290 -23.93 -0.79 22.91
CA GLY A 290 -22.88 -1.81 22.86
C GLY A 290 -23.23 -3.27 23.16
N ASP A 291 -24.49 -3.72 23.09
CA ASP A 291 -24.88 -5.09 23.48
C ASP A 291 -25.59 -5.91 22.37
N ASP A 292 -25.20 -5.74 21.09
CA ASP A 292 -25.67 -6.63 20.00
C ASP A 292 -24.54 -7.54 19.47
N PRO A 293 -24.59 -8.86 19.75
CA PRO A 293 -23.58 -9.85 19.33
C PRO A 293 -23.48 -10.09 17.82
N PHE A 294 -24.40 -9.55 17.00
CA PHE A 294 -24.44 -9.78 15.56
C PHE A 294 -23.82 -8.68 14.69
N PHE A 295 -23.49 -7.50 15.26
CA PHE A 295 -22.98 -6.37 14.47
C PHE A 295 -21.59 -5.85 14.89
N PHE A 296 -21.14 -6.11 16.13
CA PHE A 296 -19.82 -5.64 16.61
C PHE A 296 -19.14 -6.61 17.58
N GLY A 297 -19.27 -7.93 17.35
CA GLY A 297 -18.53 -8.95 18.07
C GLY A 297 -17.03 -8.84 17.80
N ASP A 298 -16.24 -9.12 18.84
CA ASP A 298 -14.77 -9.05 18.89
C ASP A 298 -14.07 -9.96 17.87
N ASP A 299 -14.14 -9.59 16.60
CA ASP A 299 -13.35 -10.19 15.54
C ASP A 299 -11.93 -9.60 15.59
N PRO A 300 -10.87 -10.42 15.79
CA PRO A 300 -9.48 -10.00 15.60
C PRO A 300 -9.21 -9.47 14.18
N PHE A 301 -10.13 -9.70 13.24
CA PHE A 301 -10.08 -9.25 11.85
C PHE A 301 -10.20 -7.74 11.65
N PHE A 302 -10.83 -6.98 12.57
CA PHE A 302 -11.04 -5.53 12.41
C PHE A 302 -10.04 -4.66 13.19
N GLY A 303 -8.99 -5.27 13.77
CA GLY A 303 -7.81 -4.52 14.18
C GLY A 303 -7.10 -3.95 12.96
N GLN A 304 -7.55 -2.78 12.47
CA GLN A 304 -6.90 -2.09 11.36
C GLN A 304 -5.46 -1.75 11.76
N THR A 305 -4.53 -2.63 11.39
CA THR A 305 -3.10 -2.37 11.47
C THR A 305 -2.83 -1.16 10.60
N LYS A 306 -2.55 -0.01 11.23
CA LYS A 306 -2.28 1.22 10.49
C LYS A 306 -0.91 1.09 9.85
N LEU A 307 -0.89 0.89 8.54
CA LEU A 307 0.31 0.94 7.74
C LEU A 307 0.67 2.39 7.46
N LYS A 308 1.91 2.79 7.75
CA LYS A 308 2.44 4.11 7.37
C LYS A 308 3.61 3.91 6.41
N THR A 309 3.40 4.24 5.14
CA THR A 309 4.44 4.18 4.11
C THR A 309 5.59 5.14 4.45
N LYS A 310 6.83 4.64 4.42
CA LYS A 310 8.08 5.40 4.50
C LYS A 310 8.88 5.14 3.23
N ILE A 311 9.38 6.21 2.62
CA ILE A 311 10.32 6.16 1.51
C ILE A 311 11.68 6.57 2.06
N LEU A 312 12.70 5.75 1.78
CA LEU A 312 14.06 5.92 2.24
C LEU A 312 14.97 6.02 1.02
N ARG A 313 15.96 6.91 1.07
CA ARG A 313 16.94 7.10 -0.01
C ARG A 313 18.35 7.03 0.57
N THR A 314 19.27 6.46 -0.18
CA THR A 314 20.70 6.51 0.17
C THR A 314 21.30 7.85 -0.28
N CYS A 315 22.42 8.25 0.30
CA CYS A 315 23.19 9.35 -0.26
C CYS A 315 23.78 8.94 -1.63
N PRO A 316 23.97 9.89 -2.57
CA PRO A 316 24.72 9.62 -3.80
C PRO A 316 26.17 9.25 -3.45
N VAL A 317 26.74 8.31 -4.21
CA VAL A 317 28.12 7.88 -4.00
C VAL A 317 28.99 8.33 -5.16
N LYS A 318 29.99 9.16 -4.87
CA LYS A 318 30.99 9.59 -5.84
C LYS A 318 32.10 8.57 -5.96
N VAL A 319 32.50 8.26 -7.18
CA VAL A 319 33.56 7.31 -7.53
C VAL A 319 34.53 8.02 -8.46
N ASN A 320 35.81 8.05 -8.09
CA ASN A 320 36.85 8.68 -8.91
C ASN A 320 37.62 7.61 -9.68
N VAL A 321 37.25 7.38 -10.94
CA VAL A 321 37.82 6.31 -11.75
C VAL A 321 39.15 6.75 -12.35
N ARG A 322 40.21 6.01 -12.03
CA ARG A 322 41.56 6.23 -12.54
C ARG A 322 41.72 5.57 -13.92
N PRO A 323 42.37 6.23 -14.89
CA PRO A 323 42.77 5.55 -16.12
C PRO A 323 43.82 4.47 -15.81
N LEU A 324 43.87 3.42 -16.62
CA LEU A 324 44.99 2.50 -16.60
C LEU A 324 46.26 3.23 -17.08
N PRO A 325 47.45 2.93 -16.51
CA PRO A 325 48.71 3.50 -17.01
C PRO A 325 48.98 3.09 -18.46
N ASP A 326 49.74 3.90 -19.20
CA ASP A 326 50.15 3.53 -20.56
C ASP A 326 50.95 2.22 -20.55
N TYR A 327 50.68 1.36 -21.55
CA TYR A 327 51.31 0.05 -21.67
C TYR A 327 52.15 -0.05 -22.94
N SER A 328 53.44 -0.36 -22.80
CA SER A 328 54.39 -0.43 -23.92
C SER A 328 55.42 -1.56 -23.80
N ASN A 329 54.98 -2.76 -23.43
CA ASN A 329 55.87 -3.93 -23.29
C ASN A 329 55.67 -4.95 -24.41
N ASP A 330 56.67 -5.83 -24.60
CA ASP A 330 56.71 -6.86 -25.65
C ASP A 330 55.60 -7.93 -25.57
N VAL A 331 55.06 -8.17 -24.38
CA VAL A 331 53.97 -9.14 -24.18
C VAL A 331 52.64 -8.38 -24.29
N PRO A 332 51.69 -8.77 -25.15
CA PRO A 332 50.40 -8.09 -25.21
C PRO A 332 49.67 -8.10 -23.85
N PHE A 333 49.05 -6.97 -23.50
CA PHE A 333 48.18 -6.90 -22.33
C PHE A 333 46.90 -7.71 -22.59
N SER A 334 46.57 -8.66 -21.71
CA SER A 334 45.42 -9.55 -21.90
C SER A 334 44.06 -8.89 -21.72
N GLY A 335 43.99 -7.66 -21.21
CA GLY A 335 42.74 -7.04 -20.77
C GLY A 335 42.31 -7.44 -19.34
N LEU A 336 43.05 -8.34 -18.69
CA LEU A 336 42.71 -8.78 -17.33
C LEU A 336 43.21 -7.82 -16.25
N ILE A 337 42.33 -7.47 -15.32
CA ILE A 337 42.53 -6.52 -14.23
C ILE A 337 42.17 -7.22 -12.92
N GLY A 338 43.17 -7.44 -12.06
CA GLY A 338 43.00 -8.28 -10.87
C GLY A 338 44.29 -8.99 -10.47
N LYS A 339 44.15 -10.22 -10.00
CA LYS A 339 45.27 -11.07 -9.61
C LYS A 339 45.09 -12.44 -10.23
N PHE A 340 46.05 -12.83 -11.05
CA PHE A 340 45.95 -14.04 -11.88
C PHE A 340 47.25 -14.84 -11.89
N ASN A 341 47.07 -16.15 -12.04
CA ASN A 341 48.13 -17.12 -12.33
C ASN A 341 47.76 -17.89 -13.60
N ILE A 342 48.78 -18.42 -14.28
CA ILE A 342 48.63 -19.23 -15.47
C ILE A 342 49.40 -20.54 -15.31
N TYR A 343 48.80 -21.64 -15.73
CA TYR A 343 49.41 -22.96 -15.75
C TYR A 343 49.20 -23.60 -17.11
N SER A 344 50.12 -24.46 -17.52
CA SER A 344 49.96 -25.32 -18.68
C SER A 344 50.29 -26.76 -18.30
N LYS A 345 49.59 -27.70 -18.93
CA LYS A 345 49.82 -29.13 -18.78
C LYS A 345 49.60 -29.82 -20.10
N LEU A 346 50.50 -30.75 -20.43
CA LEU A 346 50.32 -31.68 -21.54
C LEU A 346 49.80 -33.01 -20.96
N GLU A 347 48.73 -33.56 -21.52
CA GLU A 347 48.17 -34.84 -21.05
C GLU A 347 49.10 -36.01 -21.40
N ASP A 348 49.62 -36.03 -22.64
CA ASP A 348 50.55 -37.03 -23.14
C ASP A 348 51.87 -36.38 -23.56
N GLU A 349 52.96 -36.68 -22.85
CA GLU A 349 54.30 -36.17 -23.16
C GLU A 349 55.01 -36.99 -24.26
N LYS A 350 54.45 -38.15 -24.61
CA LYS A 350 54.99 -39.06 -25.62
C LYS A 350 53.87 -39.54 -26.54
N ILE A 351 53.93 -39.13 -27.80
CA ILE A 351 52.94 -39.50 -28.83
C ILE A 351 53.65 -39.95 -30.11
N LYS A 352 52.92 -40.50 -31.08
CA LYS A 352 53.48 -40.77 -32.42
C LYS A 352 53.04 -39.69 -33.40
N THR A 353 53.73 -39.63 -34.53
CA THR A 353 53.35 -38.73 -35.63
C THR A 353 51.92 -39.05 -36.09
N GLY A 354 51.06 -38.02 -36.14
CA GLY A 354 49.64 -38.16 -36.48
C GLY A 354 48.70 -38.39 -35.30
N ASP A 355 49.21 -38.76 -34.12
CA ASP A 355 48.41 -38.84 -32.88
C ASP A 355 48.15 -37.43 -32.33
N SER A 356 47.09 -37.23 -31.55
CA SER A 356 46.80 -35.96 -30.89
C SER A 356 47.24 -35.97 -29.43
N ALA A 357 47.94 -34.93 -28.97
CA ALA A 357 48.09 -34.64 -27.54
C ALA A 357 47.23 -33.43 -27.15
N THR A 358 46.66 -33.45 -25.94
CA THR A 358 45.90 -32.32 -25.41
C THR A 358 46.80 -31.41 -24.58
N LEU A 359 46.95 -30.16 -25.01
CA LEU A 359 47.54 -29.08 -24.22
C LEU A 359 46.43 -28.32 -23.49
N SER A 360 46.43 -28.42 -22.17
CA SER A 360 45.54 -27.65 -21.30
C SER A 360 46.26 -26.40 -20.78
N VAL A 361 45.66 -25.23 -20.97
CA VAL A 361 46.14 -23.95 -20.42
C VAL A 361 45.07 -23.41 -19.48
N THR A 362 45.39 -23.27 -18.20
CA THR A 362 44.45 -22.79 -17.17
C THR A 362 44.88 -21.41 -16.69
N VAL A 363 43.97 -20.44 -16.79
CA VAL A 363 44.09 -19.13 -16.13
C VAL A 363 43.19 -19.16 -14.91
N GLU A 364 43.72 -18.85 -13.74
CA GLU A 364 42.94 -18.76 -12.50
C GLU A 364 43.22 -17.45 -11.77
N GLY A 365 42.24 -16.95 -11.04
CA GLY A 365 42.41 -15.73 -10.27
C GLY A 365 41.13 -15.03 -9.86
N THR A 366 41.29 -13.77 -9.47
CA THR A 366 40.23 -12.84 -9.05
C THR A 366 40.27 -11.59 -9.91
N GLY A 367 39.12 -11.09 -10.33
CA GLY A 367 39.01 -9.97 -11.28
C GLY A 367 38.06 -10.33 -12.41
N ASN A 368 38.19 -9.69 -13.56
CA ASN A 368 37.40 -9.97 -14.76
C ASN A 368 37.78 -11.29 -15.48
N ILE A 369 37.88 -12.40 -14.75
CA ILE A 369 38.27 -13.73 -15.27
C ILE A 369 37.40 -14.23 -16.44
N MET A 370 36.17 -13.73 -16.56
CA MET A 370 35.27 -14.04 -17.68
C MET A 370 35.86 -13.61 -19.03
N ASP A 371 36.62 -12.50 -19.04
CA ASP A 371 37.24 -11.93 -20.23
C ASP A 371 38.56 -12.61 -20.59
N ALA A 372 39.00 -13.59 -19.81
CA ALA A 372 40.26 -14.28 -20.07
C ALA A 372 40.22 -14.95 -21.44
N SER A 373 41.27 -14.70 -22.20
CA SER A 373 41.51 -15.26 -23.53
C SER A 373 42.80 -16.08 -23.51
N LEU A 374 42.91 -17.01 -24.46
CA LEU A 374 44.11 -17.82 -24.60
C LEU A 374 45.27 -16.93 -25.08
N PRO A 375 46.42 -16.91 -24.38
CA PRO A 375 47.61 -16.20 -24.84
C PRO A 375 48.13 -16.77 -26.17
N GLU A 376 48.87 -15.97 -26.93
CA GLU A 376 49.48 -16.45 -28.17
C GLU A 376 50.44 -17.62 -27.89
N ILE A 377 50.21 -18.74 -28.57
CA ILE A 377 51.02 -19.94 -28.47
C ILE A 377 51.89 -20.04 -29.73
N ASN A 378 53.19 -19.87 -29.55
CA ASN A 378 54.17 -20.10 -30.61
C ASN A 378 54.61 -21.56 -30.57
N LEU A 379 53.95 -22.40 -31.38
CA LEU A 379 54.40 -23.79 -31.57
C LEU A 379 55.47 -23.87 -32.67
N PRO A 380 56.42 -24.80 -32.57
CA PRO A 380 57.37 -25.10 -33.65
C PRO A 380 56.65 -25.46 -34.95
N GLU A 381 57.32 -25.31 -36.10
CA GLU A 381 56.78 -25.76 -37.37
C GLU A 381 56.46 -27.26 -37.35
N GLY A 382 55.31 -27.63 -37.93
CA GLY A 382 54.90 -29.04 -38.04
C GLY A 382 53.82 -29.48 -37.05
N PHE A 383 53.10 -28.56 -36.39
CA PHE A 383 51.90 -28.88 -35.61
C PHE A 383 50.62 -28.39 -36.30
N LYS A 384 49.58 -29.22 -36.29
CA LYS A 384 48.19 -28.77 -36.50
C LYS A 384 47.54 -28.57 -35.14
N VAL A 385 46.82 -27.47 -34.98
CA VAL A 385 46.20 -27.09 -33.71
C VAL A 385 44.70 -26.98 -33.88
N TYR A 386 43.96 -27.68 -33.03
CA TYR A 386 42.50 -27.61 -32.95
C TYR A 386 42.14 -27.08 -31.57
N ARG A 387 41.29 -26.05 -31.52
CA ARG A 387 40.87 -25.39 -30.29
C ARG A 387 39.47 -25.86 -29.92
N ASP A 388 39.30 -26.25 -28.67
CA ASP A 388 37.99 -26.53 -28.10
C ASP A 388 37.40 -25.28 -27.44
N ASN A 389 36.12 -25.35 -27.10
CA ASN A 389 35.51 -24.35 -26.23
C ASN A 389 36.12 -24.44 -24.82
N PRO A 390 36.40 -23.30 -24.17
CA PRO A 390 37.00 -23.30 -22.85
C PRO A 390 36.02 -23.81 -21.78
N ASP A 391 36.54 -24.54 -20.80
CA ASP A 391 35.83 -24.88 -19.58
C ASP A 391 35.92 -23.72 -18.58
N GLU A 392 34.79 -23.30 -18.01
CA GLU A 392 34.72 -22.18 -17.07
C GLU A 392 34.13 -22.63 -15.73
N ASP A 393 34.88 -22.44 -14.63
CA ASP A 393 34.37 -22.51 -13.25
C ASP A 393 34.58 -21.14 -12.62
N ILE A 394 33.60 -20.25 -12.87
CA ILE A 394 33.63 -18.85 -12.45
C ILE A 394 32.45 -18.59 -11.51
N ARG A 395 32.75 -17.94 -10.38
CA ARG A 395 31.77 -17.59 -9.34
C ARG A 395 31.86 -16.11 -9.03
N ILE A 396 30.74 -15.57 -8.56
CA ILE A 396 30.65 -14.21 -8.06
C ILE A 396 30.56 -14.24 -6.53
N GLY A 397 31.46 -13.54 -5.86
CA GLY A 397 31.51 -13.45 -4.40
C GLY A 397 31.55 -12.01 -3.90
N GLU A 398 31.91 -11.84 -2.62
CA GLU A 398 31.96 -10.54 -1.94
C GLU A 398 33.04 -9.58 -2.46
N GLN A 399 34.02 -10.10 -3.20
CA GLN A 399 35.10 -9.31 -3.79
C GLN A 399 35.00 -9.24 -5.33
N GLY A 400 33.89 -9.75 -5.89
CA GLY A 400 33.63 -9.83 -7.32
C GLY A 400 33.87 -11.22 -7.90
N TYR A 401 34.23 -11.29 -9.19
CA TYR A 401 34.44 -12.56 -9.85
C TYR A 401 35.76 -13.21 -9.43
N PHE A 402 35.70 -14.53 -9.28
CA PHE A 402 36.85 -15.38 -9.04
C PHE A 402 36.61 -16.76 -9.67
N GLY A 403 37.68 -17.46 -10.00
CA GLY A 403 37.57 -18.80 -10.57
C GLY A 403 38.71 -19.14 -11.50
N LYS A 404 38.44 -20.07 -12.41
CA LYS A 404 39.39 -20.53 -13.42
C LYS A 404 38.72 -20.75 -14.77
N LYS A 405 39.49 -20.50 -15.83
CA LYS A 405 39.14 -20.76 -17.22
C LYS A 405 40.22 -21.63 -17.84
N THR A 406 39.82 -22.78 -18.39
CA THR A 406 40.73 -23.77 -18.96
C THR A 406 40.50 -23.90 -20.46
N PHE A 407 41.54 -23.59 -21.23
CA PHE A 407 41.57 -23.75 -22.67
C PHE A 407 42.22 -25.08 -23.01
N ARG A 408 41.53 -25.91 -23.80
CA ARG A 408 42.09 -27.17 -24.32
C ARG A 408 42.42 -27.02 -25.81
N LEU A 409 43.62 -27.44 -26.16
CA LEU A 409 44.08 -27.49 -27.55
C LEU A 409 44.53 -28.91 -27.88
N ALA A 410 43.96 -29.50 -28.92
CA ALA A 410 44.51 -30.71 -29.50
C ALA A 410 45.64 -30.33 -30.47
N ILE A 411 46.87 -30.76 -30.15
CA ILE A 411 48.06 -30.55 -30.98
C ILE A 411 48.43 -31.87 -31.66
N VAL A 412 48.58 -31.83 -33.00
CA VAL A 412 48.88 -33.00 -33.83
C VAL A 412 50.21 -32.76 -34.55
N PRO A 413 51.30 -33.48 -34.19
CA PRO A 413 52.59 -33.34 -34.86
C PRO A 413 52.59 -34.06 -36.21
N VAL A 414 53.23 -33.44 -37.18
CA VAL A 414 53.35 -33.93 -38.57
C VAL A 414 54.73 -34.56 -38.83
N LYS A 415 55.71 -34.33 -37.95
CA LYS A 415 57.06 -34.88 -38.04
C LYS A 415 57.51 -35.46 -36.69
N GLU A 416 58.28 -36.54 -36.73
CA GLU A 416 58.95 -37.09 -35.55
C GLU A 416 60.04 -36.15 -35.02
N GLY A 417 60.33 -36.25 -33.72
CA GLY A 417 61.30 -35.41 -33.05
C GLY A 417 60.91 -35.07 -31.61
N THR A 418 61.83 -34.43 -30.89
CA THR A 418 61.54 -33.87 -29.57
C THR A 418 61.26 -32.38 -29.72
N TYR A 419 60.04 -31.97 -29.41
CA TYR A 419 59.62 -30.58 -29.50
C TYR A 419 59.58 -29.96 -28.13
N LYS A 420 60.17 -28.78 -28.02
CA LYS A 420 60.06 -27.93 -26.83
C LYS A 420 58.95 -26.90 -27.07
N ILE A 421 57.98 -26.87 -26.19
CA ILE A 421 56.93 -25.85 -26.16
C ILE A 421 57.40 -24.77 -25.20
N GLU A 422 57.63 -23.58 -25.74
CA GLU A 422 58.14 -22.45 -24.96
C GLU A 422 57.11 -21.98 -23.92
N PRO A 423 57.57 -21.45 -22.77
CA PRO A 423 56.69 -20.84 -21.76
C PRO A 423 55.72 -19.82 -22.35
N LEU A 424 54.43 -20.00 -22.08
CA LEU A 424 53.41 -19.02 -22.44
C LEU A 424 53.54 -17.83 -21.52
N ARG A 425 53.74 -16.64 -22.09
CA ARG A 425 53.80 -15.38 -21.35
C ARG A 425 52.41 -14.74 -21.32
N PHE A 426 52.02 -14.26 -20.14
CA PHE A 426 50.70 -13.73 -19.89
C PHE A 426 50.82 -12.47 -19.04
N CYS A 427 50.33 -11.33 -19.56
CA CYS A 427 50.39 -10.04 -18.86
C CYS A 427 49.00 -9.58 -18.41
N TYR A 428 48.90 -9.18 -17.14
CA TYR A 428 47.69 -8.62 -16.54
C TYR A 428 48.00 -7.37 -15.70
N PHE A 429 46.99 -6.58 -15.35
CA PHE A 429 47.14 -5.42 -14.48
C PHE A 429 46.84 -5.79 -13.03
N ASP A 430 47.85 -5.68 -12.16
CA ASP A 430 47.73 -5.98 -10.73
C ASP A 430 47.29 -4.73 -9.97
N ILE A 431 46.04 -4.74 -9.51
CA ILE A 431 45.41 -3.63 -8.78
C ILE A 431 46.17 -3.29 -7.49
N SER A 432 46.73 -4.30 -6.81
CA SER A 432 47.39 -4.12 -5.51
C SER A 432 48.71 -3.37 -5.63
N THR A 433 49.40 -3.53 -6.75
CA THR A 433 50.67 -2.85 -7.04
C THR A 433 50.50 -1.65 -7.98
N GLY A 434 49.35 -1.53 -8.64
CA GLY A 434 49.06 -0.50 -9.65
C GLY A 434 49.92 -0.65 -10.91
N LYS A 435 50.42 -1.86 -11.19
CA LYS A 435 51.38 -2.13 -12.28
C LYS A 435 50.98 -3.35 -13.09
N TYR A 436 51.44 -3.37 -14.33
CA TYR A 436 51.36 -4.55 -15.18
C TYR A 436 52.35 -5.62 -14.72
N LYS A 437 51.88 -6.86 -14.64
CA LYS A 437 52.68 -8.01 -14.25
C LYS A 437 52.58 -9.10 -15.31
N THR A 438 53.75 -9.59 -15.72
CA THR A 438 53.85 -10.75 -16.60
C THR A 438 54.16 -11.99 -15.78
N VAL A 439 53.36 -13.03 -15.98
CA VAL A 439 53.61 -14.38 -15.47
C VAL A 439 53.79 -15.33 -16.64
N SER A 440 54.47 -16.44 -16.43
CA SER A 440 54.72 -17.43 -17.47
C SER A 440 54.55 -18.85 -16.97
N THR A 441 54.11 -19.74 -17.86
CA THR A 441 54.00 -21.16 -17.57
C THR A 441 55.37 -21.83 -17.48
N GLY A 442 55.42 -23.08 -17.05
CA GLY A 442 56.63 -23.90 -17.19
C GLY A 442 56.90 -24.28 -18.66
N PRO A 443 58.15 -24.59 -19.03
CA PRO A 443 58.45 -25.20 -20.32
C PRO A 443 57.88 -26.62 -20.36
N LEU A 444 57.35 -27.03 -21.52
CA LEU A 444 56.85 -28.38 -21.75
C LEU A 444 57.66 -29.04 -22.88
N SER A 445 57.82 -30.37 -22.81
CA SER A 445 58.52 -31.14 -23.83
C SER A 445 57.63 -32.27 -24.32
N LEU A 446 57.57 -32.46 -25.62
CA LEU A 446 56.78 -33.50 -26.29
C LEU A 446 57.69 -34.35 -27.17
N ALA A 447 57.80 -35.63 -26.85
CA ALA A 447 58.54 -36.58 -27.66
C ALA A 447 57.59 -37.24 -28.68
N VAL A 448 57.89 -37.06 -29.96
CA VAL A 448 57.10 -37.59 -31.07
C VAL A 448 57.87 -38.72 -31.74
N GLY A 449 57.35 -39.93 -31.62
CA GLY A 449 57.88 -41.12 -32.29
C GLY A 449 57.38 -41.28 -33.74
N PRO A 450 57.97 -42.21 -34.50
CA PRO A 450 57.51 -42.57 -35.83
C PRO A 450 56.07 -43.11 -35.79
N SER A 451 55.28 -42.79 -36.82
CA SER A 451 53.95 -43.39 -37.02
C SER A 451 54.09 -44.91 -37.18
N GLN A 452 53.19 -45.69 -36.56
CA GLN A 452 53.22 -47.15 -36.69
C GLN A 452 52.61 -47.68 -37.99
N GLU A 453 52.04 -46.83 -38.84
CA GLU A 453 51.55 -47.25 -40.15
C GLU A 453 51.82 -46.19 -41.23
N LYS A 454 52.46 -46.61 -42.33
CA LYS A 454 52.32 -45.97 -43.64
C LYS A 454 50.87 -46.18 -44.11
N SER A 455 49.91 -45.47 -43.53
CA SER A 455 48.57 -45.42 -44.08
C SER A 455 48.59 -44.51 -45.31
N VAL A 456 48.61 -45.16 -46.47
CA VAL A 456 48.30 -44.54 -47.76
C VAL A 456 46.94 -43.87 -47.60
N PHE A 457 46.89 -42.53 -47.64
CA PHE A 457 45.63 -41.80 -47.76
C PHE A 457 44.96 -42.22 -49.07
N LYS A 458 44.05 -43.20 -49.02
CA LYS A 458 43.03 -43.35 -50.06
C LYS A 458 42.05 -42.20 -49.85
N VAL A 459 42.16 -41.21 -50.73
CA VAL A 459 41.13 -40.20 -50.96
C VAL A 459 39.85 -40.94 -51.32
N PHE A 460 38.97 -41.15 -50.35
CA PHE A 460 37.58 -41.47 -50.64
C PHE A 460 36.92 -40.19 -51.17
N LYS A 461 36.76 -40.12 -52.50
CA LYS A 461 35.70 -39.29 -53.07
C LYS A 461 34.39 -39.86 -52.54
N ALA A 462 33.68 -39.06 -51.74
CA ALA A 462 32.31 -39.37 -51.38
C ALA A 462 31.46 -39.29 -52.65
N GLU A 463 31.02 -40.45 -53.14
CA GLU A 463 29.83 -40.53 -53.98
C GLU A 463 28.62 -40.30 -53.08
N THR A 464 27.81 -39.31 -53.47
CA THR A 464 26.50 -39.02 -52.92
C THR A 464 25.59 -40.23 -53.15
N ALA A 465 25.47 -41.08 -52.14
CA ALA A 465 24.42 -42.08 -52.04
C ALA A 465 23.57 -41.72 -50.82
N GLU A 466 22.45 -41.05 -51.09
CA GLU A 466 21.37 -40.83 -50.14
C GLU A 466 20.83 -42.20 -49.69
N LYS A 467 21.30 -42.65 -48.52
CA LYS A 467 20.62 -43.66 -47.72
C LYS A 467 19.93 -42.95 -46.58
N GLU A 468 18.64 -42.70 -46.77
CA GLU A 468 17.72 -42.30 -45.71
C GLU A 468 17.71 -43.37 -44.61
N LEU A 469 18.52 -43.13 -43.58
CA LEU A 469 18.37 -43.77 -42.29
C LEU A 469 17.19 -43.10 -41.59
N ASN A 470 16.06 -43.80 -41.63
CA ASN A 470 14.81 -43.51 -40.93
C ASN A 470 15.01 -43.48 -39.40
N PHE A 471 15.64 -42.42 -38.88
CA PHE A 471 15.32 -41.96 -37.54
C PHE A 471 13.96 -41.26 -37.63
N LYS A 472 12.90 -41.96 -37.22
CA LYS A 472 11.62 -41.35 -36.89
C LYS A 472 11.89 -40.28 -35.82
N LYS A 473 12.15 -39.05 -36.27
CA LYS A 473 11.89 -37.84 -35.50
C LYS A 473 10.42 -37.90 -35.17
N LYS A 474 10.10 -38.38 -33.97
CA LYS A 474 8.80 -38.12 -33.37
C LYS A 474 8.73 -36.59 -33.33
N LYS A 475 7.97 -36.04 -34.27
CA LYS A 475 7.60 -34.63 -34.30
C LYS A 475 7.15 -34.32 -32.88
N VAL A 476 7.89 -33.46 -32.18
CA VAL A 476 7.44 -32.94 -30.90
C VAL A 476 6.11 -32.28 -31.20
N GLU A 477 5.01 -32.95 -30.86
CA GLU A 477 3.71 -32.33 -30.82
C GLU A 477 3.81 -31.26 -29.75
N PHE A 478 3.66 -30.03 -30.20
CA PHE A 478 3.58 -28.85 -29.36
C PHE A 478 2.26 -28.95 -28.57
N THR A 479 2.25 -29.66 -27.44
CA THR A 479 1.12 -29.67 -26.50
C THR A 479 1.18 -28.43 -25.59
N GLY A 480 1.28 -27.27 -26.21
CA GLY A 480 1.30 -25.97 -25.55
C GLY A 480 0.27 -25.03 -26.17
N HIS A 481 -1.01 -25.28 -25.92
CA HIS A 481 -2.05 -24.25 -26.02
C HIS A 481 -2.25 -23.62 -24.64
N ASP A 482 -1.20 -22.98 -24.09
CA ASP A 482 -1.28 -22.32 -22.78
C ASP A 482 -1.05 -20.80 -22.88
N ILE A 483 -1.39 -20.23 -24.04
CA ILE A 483 -1.67 -18.81 -24.16
C ILE A 483 -2.78 -18.68 -25.20
N LEU A 484 -4.01 -18.38 -24.77
CA LEU A 484 -5.07 -17.98 -25.69
C LEU A 484 -4.56 -16.75 -26.47
N PRO A 485 -4.66 -16.71 -27.82
CA PRO A 485 -4.27 -15.53 -28.57
C PRO A 485 -5.04 -14.31 -28.06
N LEU A 486 -4.36 -13.16 -27.93
CA LEU A 486 -5.05 -11.90 -27.72
C LEU A 486 -6.06 -11.74 -28.85
N LYS A 487 -7.33 -11.70 -28.48
CA LYS A 487 -8.44 -11.54 -29.40
C LYS A 487 -8.51 -10.05 -29.76
N GLU A 488 -7.74 -9.66 -30.78
CA GLU A 488 -7.63 -8.27 -31.25
C GLU A 488 -8.82 -7.84 -32.14
N ASP A 489 -9.68 -8.78 -32.52
CA ASP A 489 -10.82 -8.53 -33.40
C ASP A 489 -12.09 -8.16 -32.60
N PRO A 490 -12.69 -6.96 -32.81
CA PRO A 490 -13.94 -6.56 -32.14
C PRO A 490 -15.14 -7.46 -32.48
N GLY A 491 -15.06 -8.29 -33.53
CA GLY A 491 -16.10 -9.26 -33.91
C GLY A 491 -16.28 -10.43 -32.95
N ILE A 492 -15.38 -10.60 -31.96
CA ILE A 492 -15.42 -11.68 -30.97
C ILE A 492 -16.38 -11.33 -29.81
N ILE A 493 -16.76 -10.05 -29.68
CA ILE A 493 -17.78 -9.59 -28.73
C ILE A 493 -19.14 -10.07 -29.24
N LYS A 494 -19.55 -11.27 -28.82
CA LYS A 494 -20.95 -11.68 -28.95
C LYS A 494 -21.76 -10.79 -28.03
N ASN A 495 -22.52 -9.87 -28.63
CA ASN A 495 -23.49 -9.05 -27.93
C ASN A 495 -24.42 -9.99 -27.15
N GLN A 496 -24.28 -10.03 -25.83
CA GLN A 496 -25.19 -10.83 -25.01
C GLN A 496 -26.56 -10.19 -25.13
N LYS A 497 -27.58 -11.00 -25.41
CA LYS A 497 -28.95 -10.54 -25.65
C LYS A 497 -29.33 -9.49 -24.62
N ASP A 498 -29.71 -8.31 -25.10
CA ASP A 498 -30.20 -7.23 -24.26
C ASP A 498 -31.27 -7.78 -23.31
N LEU A 499 -31.21 -7.34 -22.05
CA LEU A 499 -32.22 -7.68 -21.07
C LEU A 499 -33.57 -7.31 -21.67
N SER A 500 -34.46 -8.29 -21.85
CA SER A 500 -35.79 -8.01 -22.38
C SER A 500 -36.46 -6.90 -21.56
N LEU A 501 -37.21 -6.01 -22.22
CA LEU A 501 -37.90 -4.91 -21.53
C LEU A 501 -38.70 -5.42 -20.31
N ARG A 502 -39.27 -6.62 -20.42
CA ARG A 502 -40.00 -7.29 -19.33
C ARG A 502 -39.10 -7.61 -18.13
N SER A 503 -37.95 -8.21 -18.35
CA SER A 503 -37.01 -8.53 -17.26
C SER A 503 -36.44 -7.27 -16.61
N TYR A 504 -36.17 -6.22 -17.39
CA TYR A 504 -35.72 -4.93 -16.86
C TYR A 504 -36.78 -4.31 -15.93
N VAL A 505 -38.05 -4.29 -16.37
CA VAL A 505 -39.17 -3.77 -15.56
C VAL A 505 -39.38 -4.61 -14.29
N ILE A 506 -39.23 -5.93 -14.35
CA ILE A 506 -39.31 -6.80 -13.15
C ILE A 506 -38.21 -6.43 -12.15
N PHE A 507 -36.95 -6.29 -12.59
CA PHE A 507 -35.84 -5.91 -11.71
C PHE A 507 -36.04 -4.54 -11.07
N LEU A 508 -36.65 -3.59 -11.80
CA LEU A 508 -36.94 -2.26 -11.31
C LEU A 508 -38.05 -2.25 -10.23
N LEU A 509 -38.95 -3.23 -10.23
CA LEU A 509 -40.06 -3.32 -9.27
C LEU A 509 -39.71 -4.08 -7.97
N ILE A 510 -38.62 -4.84 -7.92
CA ILE A 510 -38.19 -5.59 -6.72
C ILE A 510 -38.02 -4.70 -5.48
N PRO A 511 -37.35 -3.52 -5.54
CA PRO A 511 -37.18 -2.65 -4.38
C PRO A 511 -38.51 -2.09 -3.86
N VAL A 512 -39.45 -1.81 -4.76
CA VAL A 512 -40.79 -1.29 -4.43
C VAL A 512 -41.60 -2.37 -3.72
N PHE A 513 -41.56 -3.61 -4.21
CA PHE A 513 -42.23 -4.73 -3.57
C PHE A 513 -41.65 -5.02 -2.19
N PHE A 514 -40.33 -4.99 -2.04
CA PHE A 514 -39.67 -5.18 -0.75
C PHE A 514 -40.05 -4.08 0.26
N TYR A 515 -40.10 -2.82 -0.17
CA TYR A 515 -40.57 -1.71 0.66
C TYR A 515 -42.03 -1.90 1.10
N LEU A 516 -42.93 -2.31 0.19
CA LEU A 516 -44.33 -2.57 0.52
C LEU A 516 -44.48 -3.76 1.47
N MET A 517 -43.66 -4.81 1.34
CA MET A 517 -43.65 -5.95 2.24
C MET A 517 -43.22 -5.55 3.65
N VAL A 518 -42.18 -4.73 3.81
CA VAL A 518 -41.73 -4.19 5.10
C VAL A 518 -42.79 -3.26 5.71
N LYS A 519 -43.41 -2.40 4.89
CA LYS A 519 -44.47 -1.49 5.34
C LYS A 519 -45.74 -2.25 5.75
N GLY A 520 -46.08 -3.33 5.05
CA GLY A 520 -47.17 -4.24 5.41
C GLY A 520 -46.88 -5.02 6.69
N GLY A 521 -45.66 -5.56 6.84
CA GLY A 521 -45.24 -6.26 8.05
C GLY A 521 -45.21 -5.35 9.29
N THR A 522 -44.78 -4.09 9.13
CA THR A 522 -44.82 -3.11 10.22
C THR A 522 -46.25 -2.65 10.55
N ALA A 523 -47.15 -2.54 9.56
CA ALA A 523 -48.56 -2.26 9.80
C ALA A 523 -49.28 -3.39 10.54
N LEU A 524 -48.93 -4.66 10.25
CA LEU A 524 -49.50 -5.84 10.93
C LEU A 524 -48.97 -6.05 12.36
N THR A 525 -47.82 -5.45 12.70
CA THR A 525 -47.16 -5.57 14.02
C THR A 525 -47.39 -4.37 14.95
N LYS A 526 -48.02 -3.28 14.46
CA LYS A 526 -48.47 -2.13 15.28
C LYS A 526 -49.68 -2.47 16.16
N LYS A 527 -49.52 -3.41 17.10
CA LYS A 527 -50.57 -3.77 18.07
C LYS A 527 -50.42 -3.11 19.44
N TYR A 528 -49.38 -2.31 19.68
CA TYR A 528 -49.10 -1.75 21.01
C TYR A 528 -48.50 -0.34 20.94
N ASP A 529 -49.35 0.65 20.67
CA ASP A 529 -48.98 2.08 20.82
C ASP A 529 -49.33 2.64 22.21
N ASP A 530 -50.10 1.91 23.03
CA ASP A 530 -50.48 2.38 24.38
C ASP A 530 -49.33 2.14 25.40
N PRO A 531 -48.75 3.21 25.99
CA PRO A 531 -47.69 3.12 26.99
C PRO A 531 -48.01 2.22 28.18
N SER A 532 -49.29 2.12 28.58
CA SER A 532 -49.74 1.28 29.70
C SER A 532 -49.42 -0.20 29.46
N SER A 533 -49.85 -0.74 28.32
CA SER A 533 -49.69 -2.13 27.92
C SER A 533 -48.22 -2.55 27.77
N LEU A 534 -47.38 -1.64 27.26
CA LEU A 534 -45.94 -1.87 27.12
C LEU A 534 -45.24 -1.96 28.48
N MET A 535 -45.66 -1.14 29.44
CA MET A 535 -45.10 -1.15 30.79
C MET A 535 -45.60 -2.34 31.62
N ALA A 536 -46.86 -2.76 31.45
CA ALA A 536 -47.38 -4.01 32.01
C ALA A 536 -46.56 -5.23 31.54
N GLN A 537 -46.28 -5.33 30.24
CA GLN A 537 -45.46 -6.41 29.69
C GLN A 537 -44.00 -6.36 30.18
N LYS A 538 -43.43 -5.16 30.36
CA LYS A 538 -42.09 -5.00 30.95
C LYS A 538 -42.06 -5.46 32.40
N ALA A 539 -43.09 -5.15 33.19
CA ALA A 539 -43.23 -5.62 34.57
C ALA A 539 -43.28 -7.16 34.63
N ASP A 540 -44.12 -7.77 33.78
CA ASP A 540 -44.26 -9.23 33.69
C ASP A 540 -42.98 -9.93 33.21
N LYS A 541 -42.29 -9.35 32.24
CA LYS A 541 -41.02 -9.88 31.73
C LYS A 541 -39.92 -9.81 32.78
N ALA A 542 -39.88 -8.73 33.57
CA ALA A 542 -38.95 -8.60 34.69
C ALA A 542 -39.24 -9.63 35.79
N LEU A 543 -40.52 -9.87 36.14
CA LEU A 543 -40.92 -10.91 37.09
C LEU A 543 -40.58 -12.32 36.62
N LYS A 544 -40.86 -12.66 35.36
CA LYS A 544 -40.52 -13.98 34.79
C LYS A 544 -39.01 -14.23 34.77
N ARG A 545 -38.21 -13.18 34.57
CA ARG A 545 -36.74 -13.26 34.66
C ARG A 545 -36.28 -13.42 36.10
N ALA A 546 -36.84 -12.66 37.04
CA ALA A 546 -36.54 -12.80 38.46
C ALA A 546 -36.88 -14.20 38.98
N GLN A 547 -37.98 -14.80 38.51
CA GLN A 547 -38.38 -16.16 38.90
C GLN A 547 -37.40 -17.25 38.44
N LYS A 548 -36.71 -17.04 37.31
CA LYS A 548 -35.73 -17.98 36.74
C LYS A 548 -34.31 -17.74 37.23
N MET A 549 -34.08 -16.61 37.89
CA MET A 549 -32.76 -16.15 38.32
C MET A 549 -32.49 -16.63 39.74
N ASP A 550 -31.23 -16.96 40.04
CA ASP A 550 -30.85 -17.36 41.39
C ASP A 550 -31.07 -16.19 42.38
N ILE A 551 -31.63 -16.52 43.54
CA ILE A 551 -32.08 -15.57 44.56
C ILE A 551 -30.90 -14.76 45.11
N PHE A 552 -29.69 -15.31 45.06
CA PHE A 552 -28.47 -14.66 45.55
C PHE A 552 -27.78 -13.76 44.52
N SER A 553 -28.14 -13.86 43.24
CA SER A 553 -27.51 -13.05 42.19
C SER A 553 -27.66 -11.54 42.43
N ASP A 554 -26.62 -10.79 42.10
CA ASP A 554 -26.60 -9.32 42.20
C ASP A 554 -27.72 -8.65 41.38
N GLY A 555 -28.20 -9.35 40.35
CA GLY A 555 -29.28 -8.91 39.47
C GLY A 555 -30.71 -9.11 40.02
N PHE A 556 -30.91 -9.97 41.03
CA PHE A 556 -32.26 -10.37 41.48
C PHE A 556 -33.08 -9.21 42.03
N LEU A 557 -32.54 -8.45 42.98
CA LEU A 557 -33.20 -7.26 43.55
C LEU A 557 -33.40 -6.15 42.51
N SER A 558 -32.47 -6.04 41.56
CA SER A 558 -32.58 -5.10 40.43
C SER A 558 -33.75 -5.43 39.50
N LEU A 559 -34.04 -6.72 39.29
CA LEU A 559 -35.21 -7.17 38.52
C LEU A 559 -36.53 -6.97 39.28
N LEU A 560 -36.55 -7.15 40.60
CA LEU A 560 -37.72 -6.85 41.43
C LEU A 560 -38.07 -5.37 41.42
N TYR A 561 -37.07 -4.51 41.58
CA TYR A 561 -37.23 -3.05 41.44
C TYR A 561 -37.79 -2.68 40.07
N LYS A 562 -37.20 -3.21 38.99
CA LYS A 562 -37.65 -2.96 37.62
C LYS A 562 -39.08 -3.44 37.37
N ALA A 563 -39.47 -4.57 37.94
CA ALA A 563 -40.83 -5.10 37.84
C ALA A 563 -41.84 -4.16 38.50
N LEU A 564 -41.55 -3.71 39.73
CA LEU A 564 -42.44 -2.84 40.49
C LEU A 564 -42.57 -1.44 39.85
N VAL A 565 -41.45 -0.84 39.44
CA VAL A 565 -41.44 0.47 38.76
C VAL A 565 -42.21 0.42 37.44
N SER A 566 -42.02 -0.64 36.65
CA SER A 566 -42.77 -0.81 35.40
C SER A 566 -44.27 -0.98 35.64
N ALA A 567 -44.68 -1.63 36.73
CA ALA A 567 -46.10 -1.75 37.09
C ALA A 567 -46.71 -0.41 37.53
N VAL A 568 -45.96 0.43 38.26
CA VAL A 568 -46.41 1.79 38.61
C VAL A 568 -46.59 2.64 37.36
N PHE A 569 -45.64 2.62 36.43
CA PHE A 569 -45.74 3.35 35.16
C PHE A 569 -46.83 2.82 34.23
N SER A 570 -47.10 1.51 34.28
CA SER A 570 -48.25 0.90 33.60
C SER A 570 -49.55 1.53 34.05
N LYS A 571 -49.75 1.67 35.37
CA LYS A 571 -50.95 2.30 35.93
C LYS A 571 -51.04 3.79 35.62
N ALA A 572 -49.89 4.46 35.49
CA ALA A 572 -49.79 5.88 35.17
C ALA A 572 -49.94 6.20 33.67
N GLY A 573 -49.97 5.20 32.79
CA GLY A 573 -50.05 5.41 31.33
C GLY A 573 -48.83 6.17 30.75
N THR A 574 -47.69 6.16 31.44
CA THR A 574 -46.49 6.91 31.04
C THR A 574 -45.27 5.98 30.94
N LYS A 575 -44.23 6.42 30.22
CA LYS A 575 -42.98 5.65 30.09
C LYS A 575 -41.94 6.19 31.07
N GLY A 576 -41.34 5.32 31.88
CA GLY A 576 -40.20 5.65 32.73
C GLY A 576 -39.38 4.42 33.09
N GLU A 577 -38.18 4.63 33.66
CA GLU A 577 -37.22 3.56 33.98
C GLU A 577 -36.83 3.50 35.47
N SER A 578 -37.08 4.57 36.23
CA SER A 578 -36.72 4.70 37.63
C SER A 578 -37.69 5.61 38.35
N LEU A 579 -37.90 5.39 39.65
CA LEU A 579 -38.83 6.15 40.46
C LEU A 579 -38.43 6.06 41.93
N THR A 580 -38.55 7.14 42.69
CA THR A 580 -38.39 7.08 44.14
C THR A 580 -39.67 6.57 44.81
N TYR A 581 -39.57 6.04 46.04
CA TYR A 581 -40.76 5.53 46.76
C TYR A 581 -41.81 6.61 47.02
N VAL A 582 -41.41 7.87 47.20
CA VAL A 582 -42.31 9.02 47.37
C VAL A 582 -43.05 9.36 46.07
N GLU A 583 -42.35 9.26 44.94
CA GLU A 583 -42.95 9.47 43.62
C GLU A 583 -43.90 8.31 43.25
N ALA A 584 -43.57 7.08 43.64
CA ALA A 584 -44.44 5.91 43.46
C ALA A 584 -45.80 6.11 44.10
N GLU A 585 -45.80 6.54 45.36
CA GLU A 585 -47.03 6.80 46.11
C GLU A 585 -47.87 7.90 45.48
N LYS A 586 -47.24 9.03 45.11
CA LYS A 586 -47.93 10.17 44.46
C LYS A 586 -48.54 9.77 43.13
N ILE A 587 -47.80 9.04 42.29
CA ILE A 587 -48.27 8.59 40.98
C ILE A 587 -49.45 7.62 41.14
N LEU A 588 -49.38 6.66 42.06
CA LEU A 588 -50.46 5.70 42.27
C LEU A 588 -51.74 6.36 42.83
N ARG A 589 -51.61 7.30 43.78
CA ARG A 589 -52.75 8.05 44.31
C ARG A 589 -53.40 8.93 43.24
N PHE A 590 -52.59 9.61 42.43
CA PHE A 590 -53.09 10.45 41.34
C PHE A 590 -53.85 9.64 40.28
N ASN A 591 -53.47 8.37 40.07
CA ASN A 591 -54.11 7.46 39.11
C ASN A 591 -55.19 6.55 39.74
N GLY A 592 -55.75 6.94 40.89
CA GLY A 592 -56.97 6.35 41.47
C GLY A 592 -56.78 5.03 42.23
N CYS A 593 -55.57 4.67 42.66
CA CYS A 593 -55.36 3.51 43.54
C CYS A 593 -55.76 3.81 44.99
N SER A 594 -56.18 2.77 45.75
CA SER A 594 -56.48 2.92 47.18
C SER A 594 -55.25 3.38 47.97
N ASP A 595 -55.48 4.20 49.00
CA ASP A 595 -54.41 4.78 49.84
C ASP A 595 -53.52 3.68 50.46
N GLU A 596 -54.12 2.53 50.79
CA GLU A 596 -53.42 1.34 51.28
C GLU A 596 -52.49 0.73 50.23
N THR A 597 -52.93 0.58 48.97
CA THR A 597 -52.11 -0.02 47.90
C THR A 597 -50.95 0.88 47.52
N ALA A 598 -51.18 2.21 47.49
CA ALA A 598 -50.14 3.18 47.19
C ALA A 598 -49.04 3.19 48.27
N LYS A 599 -49.42 3.16 49.55
CA LYS A 599 -48.48 3.03 50.68
C LYS A 599 -47.72 1.72 50.66
N GLN A 600 -48.40 0.60 50.41
CA GLN A 600 -47.77 -0.72 50.29
C GLN A 600 -46.74 -0.78 49.16
N ALA A 601 -47.04 -0.18 48.00
CA ALA A 601 -46.11 -0.13 46.88
C ALA A 601 -44.86 0.70 47.20
N ALA A 602 -45.04 1.85 47.86
CA ALA A 602 -43.94 2.72 48.28
C ALA A 602 -43.05 2.06 49.36
N GLU A 603 -43.66 1.43 50.36
CA GLU A 603 -42.91 0.68 51.38
C GLU A 603 -42.14 -0.49 50.78
N LEU A 604 -42.75 -1.22 49.85
CA LEU A 604 -42.08 -2.33 49.18
C LEU A 604 -40.91 -1.85 48.32
N LEU A 605 -41.06 -0.74 47.59
CA LEU A 605 -39.98 -0.13 46.83
C LEU A 605 -38.83 0.31 47.75
N LYS A 606 -39.15 0.95 48.88
CA LYS A 606 -38.19 1.37 49.90
C LYS A 606 -37.42 0.17 50.49
N LYS A 607 -38.11 -0.94 50.77
CA LYS A 607 -37.48 -2.19 51.23
C LYS A 607 -36.53 -2.75 50.18
N ILE A 608 -36.93 -2.81 48.91
CA ILE A 608 -36.08 -3.31 47.82
C ILE A 608 -34.84 -2.42 47.61
N GLU A 609 -35.00 -1.09 47.64
CA GLU A 609 -33.87 -0.16 47.54
C GLU A 609 -32.91 -0.30 48.72
N SER A 610 -33.43 -0.33 49.95
CA SER A 610 -32.60 -0.51 51.15
C SER A 610 -31.82 -1.82 51.10
N ALA A 611 -32.47 -2.93 50.71
CA ALA A 611 -31.83 -4.24 50.57
C ALA A 611 -30.78 -4.29 49.44
N ARG A 612 -30.88 -3.41 48.44
CA ARG A 612 -29.90 -3.29 47.35
C ARG A 612 -28.64 -2.56 47.79
N TYR A 613 -28.75 -1.59 48.70
CA TYR A 613 -27.65 -0.70 49.09
C TYR A 613 -27.07 -0.99 50.48
N SER A 614 -27.77 -1.72 51.36
CA SER A 614 -27.34 -1.94 52.75
C SER A 614 -26.22 -2.98 52.91
N GLY A 615 -25.81 -3.69 51.85
CA GLY A 615 -24.69 -4.65 51.87
C GLY A 615 -24.84 -5.86 52.80
N THR A 616 -25.89 -5.90 53.62
CA THR A 616 -26.21 -7.01 54.54
C THR A 616 -26.87 -8.14 53.75
N GLY A 617 -26.04 -9.05 53.23
CA GLY A 617 -26.51 -10.40 52.98
C GLY A 617 -26.90 -11.04 54.31
N SER A 618 -28.16 -11.44 54.48
CA SER A 618 -28.57 -12.72 55.09
C SER A 618 -30.04 -12.70 55.47
N GLU A 619 -30.88 -13.23 54.58
CA GLU A 619 -31.96 -14.17 54.91
C GLU A 619 -32.63 -14.55 53.58
N THR A 620 -32.45 -15.80 53.16
CA THR A 620 -33.13 -16.38 51.99
C THR A 620 -34.64 -16.11 52.04
N ASP A 621 -35.20 -16.09 53.25
CA ASP A 621 -36.61 -15.86 53.51
C ASP A 621 -37.04 -14.41 53.24
N MET A 622 -36.18 -13.42 53.52
CA MET A 622 -36.46 -12.02 53.18
C MET A 622 -36.56 -11.83 51.66
N ARG A 623 -35.61 -12.35 50.87
CA ARG A 623 -35.64 -12.21 49.40
C ARG A 623 -36.82 -12.95 48.76
N LYS A 624 -37.19 -14.11 49.30
CA LYS A 624 -38.40 -14.85 48.88
C LYS A 624 -39.69 -14.09 49.21
N ARG A 625 -39.77 -13.47 50.40
CA ARG A 625 -40.90 -12.61 50.80
C ARG A 625 -41.03 -11.39 49.89
N LEU A 626 -39.93 -10.68 49.61
CA LEU A 626 -39.92 -9.54 48.70
C LEU A 626 -40.38 -9.93 47.29
N PHE A 627 -39.97 -11.09 46.78
CA PHE A 627 -40.45 -11.59 45.49
C PHE A 627 -41.95 -11.91 45.49
N ALA A 628 -42.45 -12.58 46.54
CA ALA A 628 -43.87 -12.90 46.67
C ALA A 628 -44.74 -11.63 46.78
N GLU A 629 -44.31 -10.66 47.58
CA GLU A 629 -44.96 -9.35 47.73
C GLU A 629 -44.95 -8.57 46.41
N THR A 630 -43.79 -8.51 45.73
CA THR A 630 -43.68 -7.82 44.43
C THR A 630 -44.59 -8.48 43.38
N LYS A 631 -44.65 -9.80 43.34
CA LYS A 631 -45.52 -10.53 42.41
C LYS A 631 -47.00 -10.28 42.68
N LYS A 632 -47.41 -10.20 43.94
CA LYS A 632 -48.79 -9.87 44.34
C LYS A 632 -49.15 -8.44 43.94
N LEU A 633 -48.24 -7.49 44.21
CA LEU A 633 -48.48 -6.08 43.99
C LEU A 633 -48.48 -5.71 42.49
N VAL A 634 -47.54 -6.25 41.71
CA VAL A 634 -47.53 -6.06 40.24
C VAL A 634 -48.84 -6.54 39.63
N ARG A 635 -49.37 -7.70 40.05
CA ARG A 635 -50.67 -8.22 39.59
C ARG A 635 -51.88 -7.38 39.99
N SER A 636 -51.78 -6.59 41.06
CA SER A 636 -52.85 -5.68 41.48
C SER A 636 -52.79 -4.32 40.76
N LEU A 637 -51.63 -3.97 40.19
CA LEU A 637 -51.39 -2.71 39.49
C LEU A 637 -51.51 -2.82 37.96
N SER A 638 -51.24 -4.01 37.41
CA SER A 638 -51.54 -4.41 36.03
C SER A 638 -53.03 -4.70 35.87
#